data_AF-A0A7K9BL96-F1
#
_entry.id   AF-A0A7K9BL96-F1
#
_cell.length_a   1.000
_cell.length_b   1.000
_cell.length_c   1.000
_cell.angle_alpha   90.00
_cell.angle_beta   90.00
_cell.angle_gamma   90.00
#
_symmetry.space_group_name_H-M   'P 1'
#
loop_
_entity.id
_entity.type
_entity.pdbx_description
1 polymer ?
#
loop_
_entity_poly.entity_id
_entity_poly.type
_entity_poly.pdbx_seq_one_letter_code
_entity_poly.pdbx_strand_id
1 'polypeptide(L)'
;MYELCMNCKKYNEAKSKLDKFQDSLSKVSKFEPAASELPVQWLESQALFLLELMMQQCRTEYELGKLLQLSAATDNFLLDGPYVKKLCALSETLKDSSISINRSILTSYSMETFQRECRSILEQLQEKGMFSLAREVAALAELPMDNIVTREVLRDLQQLRDVGQWQQSQTRVEFWRKCHDSFRKNSISSRAASDFFFDQADTVCESTGQEKVNSIMERHLLLTLAGHWLAKSDSAPLRRLEEIEKQIWVCHITQQTLSTDQESGKNRFSSQAAANGDLTFDSLAKEFSFSKLPALNTPKYLQLEGLAFRGAQQTLTGAEEEALRFLIGCLLDEGSVHEASRVCQYFQFYSRDVSLVLHCRALASGETELGKLHADIQALLAARERAPDSSSSQQGRDWTHVVAPSPDDQVVTSLKALIDECVHGRNYCRQVLCLYELAKELSCSYSEMSAHDPEKVLRAILSSRQPDRCRKAQAFISTQGLQPAAVAELVAEEITQELLASSEGKGRQKQVSNLAAESQTFLQLAKLCQDHTLVGMKLLDRISSVPRGELSCITELLILAHNCFSLTCHMEGITRVLQAARLLTDQHLAPTEEYGLVVRLLTGIGRYNEMTYIFELLHEKHYFEVLMRKKLDPVG
;
A
#
# COMPACT_ATOMS: atom_id res chain seq x y z
N MET A 1 52.61 0.56 -34.11
CA MET A 1 51.60 0.62 -33.04
C MET A 1 52.25 0.25 -31.70
N TYR A 2 52.81 -0.96 -31.58
CA TYR A 2 53.58 -1.41 -30.41
C TYR A 2 54.56 -0.35 -29.85
N GLU A 3 55.51 0.13 -30.67
CA GLU A 3 56.48 1.15 -30.22
C GLU A 3 55.83 2.47 -29.80
N LEU A 4 54.79 2.92 -30.52
CA LEU A 4 54.09 4.16 -30.20
C LEU A 4 53.39 4.08 -28.85
N CYS A 5 52.84 2.92 -28.50
CA CYS A 5 52.19 2.70 -27.22
C CYS A 5 53.17 2.42 -26.07
N MET A 6 54.12 1.50 -26.27
CA MET A 6 55.00 0.99 -25.21
C MET A 6 56.21 1.89 -24.97
N ASN A 7 56.84 2.40 -26.03
CA ASN A 7 58.08 3.18 -25.93
C ASN A 7 57.81 4.68 -25.90
N CYS A 8 56.92 5.16 -26.78
CA CYS A 8 56.69 6.60 -26.97
C CYS A 8 55.49 7.16 -26.20
N LYS A 9 54.58 6.31 -25.68
CA LYS A 9 53.32 6.70 -25.01
C LYS A 9 52.44 7.67 -25.83
N LYS A 10 52.53 7.61 -27.15
CA LYS A 10 51.82 8.45 -28.12
C LYS A 10 50.52 7.77 -28.56
N TYR A 11 49.56 7.63 -27.65
CA TYR A 11 48.33 6.88 -27.87
C TYR A 11 47.47 7.42 -29.03
N ASN A 12 47.42 8.74 -29.25
CA ASN A 12 46.67 9.33 -30.37
C ASN A 12 47.27 8.97 -31.73
N GLU A 13 48.60 8.98 -31.86
CA GLU A 13 49.29 8.54 -33.09
C GLU A 13 49.15 7.03 -33.28
N ALA A 14 49.15 6.26 -32.19
CA ALA A 14 48.91 4.82 -32.21
C ALA A 14 47.51 4.47 -32.71
N LYS A 15 46.47 5.25 -32.32
CA LYS A 15 45.10 5.10 -32.80
C LYS A 15 45.02 5.19 -34.32
N SER A 16 45.57 6.24 -34.92
CA SER A 16 45.58 6.40 -36.38
C SER A 16 46.30 5.25 -37.12
N LYS A 17 47.32 4.65 -36.49
CA LYS A 17 48.01 3.47 -37.04
C LYS A 17 47.18 2.19 -36.86
N LEU A 18 46.39 2.09 -35.79
CA LEU A 18 45.47 0.99 -35.53
C LEU A 18 44.35 0.96 -36.59
N ASP A 19 43.71 2.09 -36.84
CA ASP A 19 42.63 2.23 -37.83
C ASP A 19 43.13 1.82 -39.23
N LYS A 20 44.33 2.30 -39.62
CA LYS A 20 44.98 1.91 -40.89
C LYS A 20 45.27 0.41 -40.98
N PHE A 21 45.70 -0.20 -39.88
CA PHE A 21 45.97 -1.64 -39.84
C PHE A 21 44.69 -2.44 -40.05
N GLN A 22 43.57 -2.03 -39.45
CA GLN A 22 42.28 -2.67 -39.67
C GLN A 22 41.73 -2.47 -41.08
N ASP A 23 41.85 -1.27 -41.64
CA ASP A 23 41.47 -1.01 -43.03
C ASP A 23 42.24 -1.93 -43.99
N SER A 24 43.50 -2.19 -43.71
CA SER A 24 44.32 -3.14 -44.46
C SER A 24 43.89 -4.60 -44.23
N LEU A 25 43.64 -4.99 -42.98
CA LEU A 25 43.24 -6.36 -42.64
C LEU A 25 41.86 -6.73 -43.22
N SER A 26 40.91 -5.81 -43.16
CA SER A 26 39.56 -5.98 -43.74
C SER A 26 39.57 -6.05 -45.27
N LYS A 27 40.50 -5.36 -45.93
CA LYS A 27 40.73 -5.52 -47.38
C LYS A 27 41.29 -6.89 -47.69
N VAL A 28 42.31 -7.35 -46.95
CA VAL A 28 42.95 -8.66 -47.17
C VAL A 28 41.98 -9.82 -46.88
N SER A 29 41.05 -9.68 -45.93
CA SER A 29 40.02 -10.68 -45.64
C SER A 29 38.94 -10.80 -46.74
N LYS A 30 38.69 -9.74 -47.52
CA LYS A 30 37.66 -9.71 -48.59
C LYS A 30 38.15 -10.22 -49.95
N PHE A 31 39.46 -10.28 -50.18
CA PHE A 31 40.04 -10.79 -51.42
C PHE A 31 40.52 -12.23 -51.20
N GLU A 32 40.06 -13.16 -52.05
CA GLU A 32 40.43 -14.58 -52.02
C GLU A 32 41.97 -14.80 -51.97
N PRO A 33 42.43 -15.92 -51.37
CA PRO A 33 43.82 -16.13 -50.91
C PRO A 33 44.88 -16.26 -52.01
N ALA A 34 44.54 -16.04 -53.27
CA ALA A 34 45.38 -16.38 -54.42
C ALA A 34 46.65 -15.51 -54.59
N ALA A 35 46.84 -14.45 -53.80
CA ALA A 35 47.98 -13.52 -53.95
C ALA A 35 48.76 -13.20 -52.67
N SER A 36 48.46 -13.86 -51.53
CA SER A 36 49.12 -13.60 -50.24
C SER A 36 49.94 -14.81 -49.79
N GLU A 37 51.26 -14.67 -49.61
CA GLU A 37 52.16 -15.76 -49.16
C GLU A 37 51.86 -16.27 -47.73
N LEU A 38 51.07 -15.54 -46.95
CA LEU A 38 50.76 -15.83 -45.54
C LEU A 38 49.25 -15.96 -45.30
N PRO A 39 48.78 -16.98 -44.55
CA PRO A 39 47.37 -17.12 -44.19
C PRO A 39 46.87 -15.95 -43.33
N VAL A 40 45.68 -15.42 -43.65
CA VAL A 40 45.05 -14.33 -42.88
C VAL A 40 44.86 -14.71 -41.41
N GLN A 41 44.43 -15.95 -41.14
CA GLN A 41 44.26 -16.48 -39.77
C GLN A 41 45.57 -16.44 -38.95
N TRP A 42 46.72 -16.65 -39.60
CA TRP A 42 48.02 -16.54 -38.93
C TRP A 42 48.33 -15.08 -38.58
N LEU A 43 48.13 -14.14 -39.50
CA LEU A 43 48.33 -12.70 -39.24
C LEU A 43 47.42 -12.20 -38.10
N GLU A 44 46.18 -12.66 -38.06
CA GLU A 44 45.23 -12.39 -36.99
C GLU A 44 45.73 -12.93 -35.64
N SER A 45 46.22 -14.18 -35.60
CA SER A 45 46.79 -14.78 -34.39
C SER A 45 48.02 -14.01 -33.85
N GLN A 46 48.88 -13.52 -34.74
CA GLN A 46 50.08 -12.77 -34.34
C GLN A 46 49.74 -11.36 -33.85
N ALA A 47 48.76 -10.72 -34.50
CA ALA A 47 48.24 -9.44 -34.06
C ALA A 47 47.60 -9.54 -32.67
N LEU A 48 46.79 -10.59 -32.44
CA LEU A 48 46.23 -10.91 -31.12
C LEU A 48 47.31 -11.12 -30.05
N PHE A 49 48.30 -11.96 -30.33
CA PHE A 49 49.41 -12.21 -29.41
C PHE A 49 50.17 -10.93 -29.05
N LEU A 50 50.46 -10.06 -30.04
CA LEU A 50 51.11 -8.79 -29.80
C LEU A 50 50.29 -7.85 -28.92
N LEU A 51 48.96 -7.84 -29.07
CA LEU A 51 48.06 -7.03 -28.26
C LEU A 51 48.00 -7.53 -26.81
N GLU A 52 47.85 -8.84 -26.62
CA GLU A 52 47.91 -9.48 -25.31
C GLU A 52 49.24 -9.17 -24.61
N LEU A 53 50.35 -9.30 -25.34
CA LEU A 53 51.70 -9.01 -24.84
C LEU A 53 51.84 -7.54 -24.42
N MET A 54 51.31 -6.60 -25.21
CA MET A 54 51.32 -5.17 -24.86
C MET A 54 50.56 -4.89 -23.56
N MET A 55 49.37 -5.47 -23.40
CA MET A 55 48.57 -5.29 -22.18
C MET A 55 49.27 -5.93 -20.96
N GLN A 56 49.88 -7.10 -21.11
CA GLN A 56 50.66 -7.74 -20.05
C GLN A 56 51.93 -6.97 -19.65
N GLN A 57 52.53 -6.23 -20.58
CA GLN A 57 53.79 -5.50 -20.35
C GLN A 57 53.59 -4.08 -19.80
N CYS A 58 52.37 -3.58 -19.66
CA CYS A 58 52.09 -2.27 -19.06
C CYS A 58 52.70 -2.19 -17.65
N ARG A 59 53.29 -1.06 -17.25
CA ARG A 59 53.88 -0.92 -15.90
C ARG A 59 52.93 -0.25 -14.91
N THR A 60 51.94 0.47 -15.42
CA THR A 60 50.97 1.23 -14.63
C THR A 60 49.55 0.96 -15.11
N GLU A 61 48.57 1.09 -14.21
CA GLU A 61 47.14 1.00 -14.56
C GLU A 61 46.72 2.08 -15.57
N TYR A 62 47.39 3.24 -15.55
CA TYR A 62 47.17 4.29 -16.55
C TYR A 62 47.55 3.84 -17.96
N GLU A 63 48.72 3.18 -18.12
CA GLU A 63 49.15 2.63 -19.41
C GLU A 63 48.19 1.53 -19.89
N LEU A 64 47.77 0.65 -18.98
CA LEU A 64 46.80 -0.41 -19.27
C LEU A 64 45.45 0.18 -19.71
N GLY A 65 44.91 1.14 -18.96
CA GLY A 65 43.65 1.82 -19.29
C GLY A 65 43.72 2.53 -20.64
N LYS A 66 44.85 3.15 -20.99
CA LYS A 66 45.04 3.76 -22.31
C LYS A 66 45.06 2.74 -23.44
N LEU A 67 45.66 1.57 -23.24
CA LEU A 67 45.59 0.48 -24.21
C LEU A 67 44.19 -0.13 -24.33
N LEU A 68 43.48 -0.28 -23.22
CA LEU A 68 42.09 -0.77 -23.21
C LEU A 68 41.16 0.22 -23.93
N GLN A 69 41.32 1.53 -23.72
CA GLN A 69 40.58 2.57 -24.45
C GLN A 69 40.82 2.52 -25.96
N LEU A 70 42.08 2.31 -26.39
CA LEU A 70 42.41 2.17 -27.81
C LEU A 70 41.76 0.92 -28.43
N SER A 71 41.77 -0.19 -27.70
CA SER A 71 41.18 -1.45 -28.16
C SER A 71 39.65 -1.44 -28.13
N ALA A 72 39.02 -0.78 -27.15
CA ALA A 72 37.57 -0.69 -26.99
C ALA A 72 36.89 0.29 -27.96
N ALA A 73 37.60 1.33 -28.40
CA ALA A 73 37.12 2.32 -29.37
C ALA A 73 36.93 1.77 -30.79
N THR A 74 37.21 0.49 -30.98
CA THR A 74 37.40 -0.14 -32.27
C THR A 74 36.44 -1.32 -32.41
N ASP A 75 35.27 -1.12 -33.02
CA ASP A 75 34.14 -2.07 -32.99
C ASP A 75 34.39 -3.44 -33.68
N ASN A 76 35.42 -3.54 -34.55
CA ASN A 76 35.76 -4.75 -35.31
C ASN A 76 37.20 -5.23 -35.07
N PHE A 77 37.71 -5.05 -33.85
CA PHE A 77 39.07 -5.49 -33.53
C PHE A 77 39.11 -7.00 -33.25
N LEU A 78 40.28 -7.63 -33.41
CA LEU A 78 40.45 -9.09 -33.31
C LEU A 78 40.08 -9.69 -31.94
N LEU A 79 39.99 -8.84 -30.92
CA LEU A 79 39.60 -9.18 -29.56
C LEU A 79 38.08 -9.27 -29.44
N ASP A 80 37.58 -10.02 -28.45
CA ASP A 80 36.17 -10.01 -28.08
C ASP A 80 35.77 -8.59 -27.63
N GLY A 81 35.22 -7.80 -28.57
CA GLY A 81 34.93 -6.38 -28.40
C GLY A 81 34.10 -6.06 -27.16
N PRO A 82 32.99 -6.77 -26.90
CA PRO A 82 32.23 -6.67 -25.65
C PRO A 82 33.07 -6.87 -24.38
N TYR A 83 33.95 -7.88 -24.35
CA TYR A 83 34.80 -8.17 -23.20
C TYR A 83 35.83 -7.06 -22.93
N VAL A 84 36.49 -6.57 -23.99
CA VAL A 84 37.47 -5.48 -23.89
C VAL A 84 36.79 -4.17 -23.48
N LYS A 85 35.56 -3.91 -23.94
CA LYS A 85 34.76 -2.77 -23.48
C LYS A 85 34.45 -2.86 -21.98
N LYS A 86 34.10 -4.04 -21.45
CA LYS A 86 33.89 -4.26 -20.01
C LYS A 86 35.19 -4.05 -19.21
N LEU A 87 36.34 -4.55 -19.69
CA LEU A 87 37.64 -4.29 -19.05
C LEU A 87 38.04 -2.82 -19.08
N CYS A 88 37.79 -2.13 -20.19
CA CYS A 88 38.02 -0.70 -20.31
C CYS A 88 37.18 0.08 -19.29
N ALA A 89 35.89 -0.21 -19.22
CA ALA A 89 34.98 0.39 -18.24
C ALA A 89 35.46 0.10 -16.80
N LEU A 90 35.87 -1.12 -16.49
CA LEU A 90 36.44 -1.48 -15.18
C LEU A 90 37.69 -0.63 -14.85
N SER A 91 38.60 -0.47 -15.82
CA SER A 91 39.81 0.35 -15.63
C SER A 91 39.49 1.84 -15.43
N GLU A 92 38.44 2.35 -16.07
CA GLU A 92 37.99 3.74 -15.92
C GLU A 92 37.34 3.97 -14.57
N THR A 93 36.49 3.04 -14.14
CA THR A 93 35.87 3.03 -12.81
C THR A 93 36.95 3.04 -11.72
N LEU A 94 38.00 2.23 -11.84
CA LEU A 94 39.08 2.12 -10.85
C LEU A 94 40.16 3.21 -10.95
N LYS A 95 40.06 4.17 -11.87
CA LYS A 95 41.14 5.10 -12.23
C LYS A 95 41.71 5.91 -11.05
N ASP A 96 40.86 6.32 -10.12
CA ASP A 96 41.25 7.11 -8.94
C ASP A 96 41.41 6.23 -7.68
N SER A 97 41.35 4.90 -7.85
CA SER A 97 41.52 3.93 -6.78
C SER A 97 42.96 3.39 -6.73
N SER A 98 43.37 2.88 -5.57
CA SER A 98 44.67 2.20 -5.40
C SER A 98 44.61 0.70 -5.71
N ILE A 99 43.60 0.25 -6.44
CA ILE A 99 43.35 -1.18 -6.73
C ILE A 99 43.77 -1.48 -8.17
N SER A 100 44.59 -2.51 -8.33
CA SER A 100 45.11 -2.96 -9.63
C SER A 100 44.29 -4.11 -10.20
N ILE A 101 44.15 -4.18 -11.52
CA ILE A 101 43.51 -5.30 -12.22
C ILE A 101 44.53 -6.42 -12.42
N ASN A 102 44.19 -7.65 -12.03
CA ASN A 102 45.04 -8.81 -12.27
C ASN A 102 45.20 -9.10 -13.77
N ARG A 103 46.45 -9.12 -14.24
CA ARG A 103 46.77 -9.27 -15.68
C ARG A 103 46.38 -10.62 -16.26
N SER A 104 46.15 -11.65 -15.43
CA SER A 104 45.65 -12.95 -15.89
C SER A 104 44.25 -12.89 -16.52
N ILE A 105 43.50 -11.81 -16.27
CA ILE A 105 42.20 -11.57 -16.93
C ILE A 105 42.33 -11.33 -18.43
N LEU A 106 43.49 -10.84 -18.88
CA LEU A 106 43.73 -10.41 -20.25
C LEU A 106 43.90 -11.59 -21.23
N THR A 107 44.09 -12.81 -20.73
CA THR A 107 44.40 -14.00 -21.55
C THR A 107 43.27 -15.02 -21.62
N SER A 108 42.26 -14.93 -20.74
CA SER A 108 41.28 -15.99 -20.53
C SER A 108 39.91 -15.74 -21.17
N TYR A 109 39.68 -14.55 -21.75
CA TYR A 109 38.48 -14.09 -22.47
C TYR A 109 37.17 -14.80 -22.07
N SER A 110 36.91 -14.91 -20.76
CA SER A 110 35.73 -15.59 -20.24
C SER A 110 35.04 -14.70 -19.21
N MET A 111 33.72 -14.72 -19.24
CA MET A 111 32.91 -13.94 -18.30
C MET A 111 33.12 -14.43 -16.85
N GLU A 112 33.41 -15.72 -16.65
CA GLU A 112 33.69 -16.29 -15.33
C GLU A 112 34.99 -15.75 -14.71
N THR A 113 36.06 -15.60 -15.51
CA THR A 113 37.31 -15.01 -15.02
C THR A 113 37.14 -13.52 -14.74
N PHE A 114 36.36 -12.81 -15.55
CA PHE A 114 36.00 -11.41 -15.31
C PHE A 114 35.22 -11.22 -14.02
N GLN A 115 34.19 -12.02 -13.80
CA GLN A 115 33.40 -11.98 -12.56
C GLN A 115 34.24 -12.35 -11.34
N ARG A 116 35.16 -13.32 -11.45
CA ARG A 116 36.06 -13.71 -10.36
C ARG A 116 36.99 -12.58 -9.95
N GLU A 117 37.59 -11.91 -10.91
CA GLU A 117 38.44 -10.74 -10.65
C GLU A 117 37.63 -9.60 -10.03
N CYS A 118 36.45 -9.31 -10.59
CA CYS A 118 35.56 -8.30 -10.02
C CYS A 118 35.18 -8.63 -8.57
N ARG A 119 34.95 -9.90 -8.20
CA ARG A 119 34.72 -10.30 -6.80
C ARG A 119 35.91 -9.97 -5.89
N SER A 120 37.15 -10.24 -6.34
CA SER A 120 38.35 -9.89 -5.55
C SER A 120 38.52 -8.38 -5.40
N ILE A 121 38.28 -7.62 -6.46
CA ILE A 121 38.29 -6.15 -6.44
C ILE A 121 37.22 -5.62 -5.48
N LEU A 122 36.01 -6.21 -5.50
CA LEU A 122 34.92 -5.84 -4.60
C LEU A 122 35.28 -6.07 -3.13
N GLU A 123 35.96 -7.16 -2.78
CA GLU A 123 36.45 -7.41 -1.42
C GLU A 123 37.39 -6.28 -0.95
N GLN A 124 38.38 -5.93 -1.78
CA GLN A 124 39.33 -4.85 -1.48
C GLN A 124 38.66 -3.47 -1.38
N LEU A 125 37.69 -3.18 -2.26
CA LEU A 125 36.92 -1.94 -2.23
C LEU A 125 36.11 -1.81 -0.94
N GLN A 126 35.50 -2.91 -0.48
CA GLN A 126 34.72 -2.95 0.74
C GLN A 126 35.61 -2.78 1.98
N GLU A 127 36.78 -3.41 2.03
CA GLU A 127 37.77 -3.22 3.10
C GLU A 127 38.24 -1.76 3.22
N LYS A 128 38.38 -1.06 2.08
CA LYS A 128 38.74 0.35 2.03
C LYS A 128 37.55 1.31 2.21
N GLY A 129 36.32 0.78 2.36
CA GLY A 129 35.10 1.58 2.54
C GLY A 129 34.63 2.35 1.30
N MET A 130 35.11 2.01 0.10
CA MET A 130 34.77 2.67 -1.17
C MET A 130 33.51 2.07 -1.81
N PHE A 131 32.35 2.22 -1.15
CA PHE A 131 31.11 1.54 -1.55
C PHE A 131 30.44 2.09 -2.82
N SER A 132 30.61 3.37 -3.17
CA SER A 132 30.14 3.91 -4.45
C SER A 132 30.83 3.20 -5.62
N LEU A 133 32.15 3.11 -5.54
CA LEU A 133 32.98 2.44 -6.53
C LEU A 133 32.71 0.94 -6.59
N ALA A 134 32.48 0.30 -5.43
CA ALA A 134 32.09 -1.11 -5.38
C ALA A 134 30.77 -1.38 -6.12
N ARG A 135 29.78 -0.48 -6.02
CA ARG A 135 28.51 -0.63 -6.75
C ARG A 135 28.69 -0.52 -8.27
N GLU A 136 29.54 0.41 -8.73
CA GLU A 136 29.87 0.52 -10.16
C GLU A 136 30.54 -0.76 -10.68
N VAL A 137 31.53 -1.30 -9.95
CA VAL A 137 32.20 -2.56 -10.33
C VAL A 137 31.22 -3.75 -10.34
N ALA A 138 30.34 -3.84 -9.36
CA ALA A 138 29.32 -4.91 -9.31
C ALA A 138 28.35 -4.82 -10.49
N ALA A 139 27.92 -3.60 -10.86
CA ALA A 139 27.05 -3.38 -12.01
C ALA A 139 27.73 -3.79 -13.33
N LEU A 140 29.02 -3.46 -13.52
CA LEU A 140 29.80 -3.87 -14.70
C LEU A 140 29.91 -5.39 -14.85
N ALA A 141 30.01 -6.11 -13.73
CA ALA A 141 30.15 -7.55 -13.68
C ALA A 141 28.82 -8.31 -13.57
N GLU A 142 27.70 -7.60 -13.53
CA GLU A 142 26.35 -8.17 -13.31
C GLU A 142 26.32 -9.04 -12.02
N LEU A 143 27.03 -8.59 -10.99
CA LEU A 143 27.13 -9.26 -9.69
C LEU A 143 26.07 -8.71 -8.71
N PRO A 144 25.57 -9.53 -7.77
CA PRO A 144 24.59 -9.08 -6.79
C PRO A 144 25.18 -7.99 -5.88
N MET A 145 24.42 -6.91 -5.69
CA MET A 145 24.81 -5.78 -4.85
C MET A 145 24.52 -6.00 -3.36
N ASP A 146 23.76 -7.05 -3.03
CA ASP A 146 23.27 -7.34 -1.68
C ASP A 146 24.35 -7.21 -0.60
N ASN A 147 25.47 -7.91 -0.74
CA ASN A 147 26.57 -7.89 0.25
C ASN A 147 27.27 -6.53 0.36
N ILE A 148 27.32 -5.76 -0.73
CA ILE A 148 27.96 -4.44 -0.75
C ILE A 148 27.13 -3.47 0.10
N VAL A 149 25.81 -3.45 -0.14
CA VAL A 149 24.91 -2.53 0.54
C VAL A 149 24.72 -2.92 2.01
N THR A 150 24.64 -4.22 2.33
CA THR A 150 24.56 -4.65 3.74
C THR A 150 25.84 -4.30 4.51
N ARG A 151 27.03 -4.48 3.91
CA ARG A 151 28.30 -4.06 4.53
C ARG A 151 28.43 -2.55 4.68
N GLU A 152 27.96 -1.76 3.72
CA GLU A 152 27.89 -0.30 3.82
C GLU A 152 27.05 0.12 5.03
N VAL A 153 25.85 -0.45 5.17
CA VAL A 153 24.96 -0.17 6.31
C VAL A 153 25.57 -0.63 7.63
N LEU A 154 26.22 -1.79 7.70
CA LEU A 154 26.88 -2.26 8.93
C LEU A 154 28.02 -1.34 9.36
N ARG A 155 28.80 -0.81 8.40
CA ARG A 155 29.85 0.18 8.71
C ARG A 155 29.24 1.48 9.22
N ASP A 156 28.19 1.98 8.56
CA ASP A 156 27.50 3.21 9.00
C ASP A 156 26.90 3.03 10.41
N LEU A 157 26.36 1.85 10.72
CA LEU A 157 25.89 1.48 12.05
C LEU A 157 27.02 1.49 13.09
N GLN A 158 28.16 0.89 12.78
CA GLN A 158 29.35 0.89 13.65
C GLN A 158 29.84 2.32 13.90
N GLN A 159 29.91 3.14 12.86
CA GLN A 159 30.30 4.55 12.98
C GLN A 159 29.38 5.32 13.94
N LEU A 160 28.06 5.10 13.87
CA LEU A 160 27.11 5.75 14.79
C LEU A 160 27.29 5.28 16.24
N ARG A 161 27.69 4.02 16.45
CA ARG A 161 28.01 3.48 17.78
C ARG A 161 29.31 4.10 18.31
N ASP A 162 30.34 4.19 17.49
CA ASP A 162 31.65 4.76 17.86
C ASP A 162 31.55 6.25 18.22
N VAL A 163 30.69 7.00 17.52
CA VAL A 163 30.43 8.43 17.80
C VAL A 163 29.51 8.61 19.02
N GLY A 164 28.92 7.54 19.56
CA GLY A 164 28.05 7.58 20.75
C GLY A 164 26.63 8.10 20.49
N GLN A 165 26.26 8.37 19.23
CA GLN A 165 24.92 8.82 18.85
C GLN A 165 23.87 7.71 18.91
N TRP A 166 24.31 6.43 18.90
CA TRP A 166 23.42 5.28 18.96
C TRP A 166 22.64 5.13 20.28
N GLN A 167 22.86 5.98 21.29
CA GLN A 167 22.06 5.95 22.52
C GLN A 167 20.67 6.60 22.38
N GLN A 168 20.48 7.44 21.35
CA GLN A 168 19.22 8.13 21.13
C GLN A 168 18.25 7.26 20.31
N SER A 169 17.07 6.96 20.86
CA SER A 169 16.03 6.17 20.17
C SER A 169 15.64 6.76 18.81
N GLN A 170 15.52 8.09 18.73
CA GLN A 170 15.21 8.80 17.49
C GLN A 170 16.23 8.53 16.38
N THR A 171 17.53 8.57 16.71
CA THR A 171 18.61 8.26 15.76
C THR A 171 18.51 6.83 15.24
N ARG A 172 18.15 5.87 16.11
CA ARG A 172 17.98 4.47 15.70
C ARG A 172 16.80 4.29 14.74
N VAL A 173 15.63 4.88 15.05
CA VAL A 173 14.44 4.80 14.19
C VAL A 173 14.72 5.37 12.81
N GLU A 174 15.33 6.57 12.75
CA GLU A 174 15.70 7.23 11.50
C GLU A 174 16.73 6.43 10.71
N PHE A 175 17.70 5.82 11.40
CA PHE A 175 18.68 4.94 10.77
C PHE A 175 18.01 3.72 10.12
N TRP A 176 17.11 3.03 10.82
CA TRP A 176 16.43 1.86 10.26
C TRP A 176 15.52 2.21 9.08
N ARG A 177 14.87 3.38 9.13
CA ARG A 177 14.13 3.93 7.99
C ARG A 177 15.05 4.21 6.80
N LYS A 178 16.18 4.86 7.02
CA LYS A 178 17.19 5.12 5.98
C LYS A 178 17.75 3.83 5.39
N CYS A 179 17.97 2.81 6.22
CA CYS A 179 18.40 1.48 5.79
C CYS A 179 17.36 0.84 4.86
N HIS A 180 16.09 0.81 5.28
CA HIS A 180 14.98 0.33 4.44
C HIS A 180 14.92 1.05 3.08
N ASP A 181 15.03 2.38 3.08
CA ASP A 181 15.02 3.18 1.85
C ASP A 181 16.24 2.92 0.96
N SER A 182 17.41 2.73 1.56
CA SER A 182 18.64 2.38 0.83
C SER A 182 18.50 1.03 0.15
N PHE A 183 17.93 0.03 0.84
CA PHE A 183 17.70 -1.30 0.29
C PHE A 183 16.73 -1.28 -0.89
N ARG A 184 15.68 -0.44 -0.81
CA ARG A 184 14.76 -0.20 -1.94
C ARG A 184 15.44 0.46 -3.12
N LYS A 185 16.26 1.50 -2.88
CA LYS A 185 16.96 2.26 -3.93
C LYS A 185 18.00 1.42 -4.67
N ASN A 186 18.69 0.52 -3.98
CA ASN A 186 19.74 -0.32 -4.56
C ASN A 186 19.23 -1.71 -4.98
N SER A 187 17.91 -1.94 -5.01
CA SER A 187 17.28 -3.18 -5.48
C SER A 187 17.85 -4.46 -4.84
N ILE A 188 18.04 -4.45 -3.52
CA ILE A 188 18.50 -5.65 -2.78
C ILE A 188 17.47 -6.77 -2.90
N SER A 189 17.96 -8.02 -2.95
CA SER A 189 17.07 -9.18 -2.94
C SER A 189 16.21 -9.26 -1.66
N SER A 190 14.94 -9.62 -1.82
CA SER A 190 13.99 -9.75 -0.71
C SER A 190 14.48 -10.64 0.43
N ARG A 191 15.20 -11.72 0.09
CA ARG A 191 15.80 -12.63 1.07
C ARG A 191 16.96 -11.98 1.83
N ALA A 192 17.92 -11.36 1.13
CA ALA A 192 19.06 -10.74 1.80
C ALA A 192 18.63 -9.59 2.73
N ALA A 193 17.65 -8.79 2.32
CA ALA A 193 17.08 -7.75 3.17
C ALA A 193 16.38 -8.33 4.41
N SER A 194 15.57 -9.38 4.24
CA SER A 194 14.91 -10.08 5.34
C SER A 194 15.92 -10.64 6.35
N ASP A 195 16.93 -11.38 5.85
CA ASP A 195 17.95 -12.01 6.69
C ASP A 195 18.75 -10.95 7.45
N PHE A 196 19.13 -9.84 6.79
CA PHE A 196 19.81 -8.72 7.43
C PHE A 196 19.01 -8.16 8.62
N PHE A 197 17.73 -7.79 8.43
CA PHE A 197 16.93 -7.22 9.51
C PHE A 197 16.66 -8.23 10.63
N PHE A 198 16.50 -9.51 10.28
CA PHE A 198 16.32 -10.59 11.24
C PHE A 198 17.57 -10.76 12.11
N ASP A 199 18.77 -10.81 11.51
CA ASP A 199 20.04 -10.91 12.23
C ASP A 199 20.25 -9.71 13.16
N GLN A 200 19.91 -8.50 12.69
CA GLN A 200 19.96 -7.31 13.55
C GLN A 200 18.98 -7.43 14.74
N ALA A 201 17.77 -7.95 14.52
CA ALA A 201 16.78 -8.14 15.59
C ALA A 201 17.30 -9.08 16.69
N ASP A 202 18.04 -10.13 16.32
CA ASP A 202 18.65 -11.06 17.27
C ASP A 202 19.79 -10.43 18.07
N THR A 203 20.61 -9.58 17.46
CA THR A 203 21.67 -8.86 18.19
C THR A 203 21.15 -7.85 19.23
N VAL A 204 19.96 -7.27 19.04
CA VAL A 204 19.37 -6.30 19.98
C VAL A 204 18.90 -6.95 21.30
N CYS A 205 18.73 -8.27 21.31
CA CYS A 205 18.16 -9.05 22.42
C CYS A 205 19.00 -9.01 23.73
N GLU A 206 20.25 -8.57 23.68
CA GLU A 206 21.22 -8.71 24.79
C GLU A 206 21.30 -7.52 25.77
N SER A 207 20.43 -6.51 25.67
CA SER A 207 20.51 -5.28 26.48
C SER A 207 19.73 -5.37 27.82
N THR A 208 20.31 -4.83 28.91
CA THR A 208 19.73 -4.83 30.27
C THR A 208 19.44 -3.41 30.79
N GLY A 209 18.36 -3.24 31.57
CA GLY A 209 18.03 -1.96 32.25
C GLY A 209 16.93 -1.12 31.58
N GLN A 210 16.97 0.21 31.75
CA GLN A 210 15.99 1.16 31.19
C GLN A 210 15.98 1.16 29.64
N GLU A 211 17.09 0.73 29.02
CA GLU A 211 17.21 0.50 27.58
C GLU A 211 16.35 -0.66 27.07
N LYS A 212 15.89 -1.55 27.97
CA LYS A 212 15.16 -2.78 27.59
C LYS A 212 13.89 -2.50 26.80
N VAL A 213 13.13 -1.46 27.15
CA VAL A 213 11.89 -1.10 26.43
C VAL A 213 12.21 -0.64 25.00
N ASN A 214 13.18 0.26 24.84
CA ASN A 214 13.59 0.74 23.51
C ASN A 214 14.15 -0.41 22.66
N SER A 215 14.93 -1.32 23.25
CA SER A 215 15.45 -2.50 22.56
C SER A 215 14.36 -3.48 22.14
N ILE A 216 13.31 -3.66 22.95
CA ILE A 216 12.14 -4.47 22.57
C ILE A 216 11.39 -3.82 21.40
N MET A 217 11.16 -2.50 21.45
CA MET A 217 10.50 -1.76 20.37
C MET A 217 11.34 -1.76 19.08
N GLU A 218 12.66 -1.64 19.20
CA GLU A 218 13.60 -1.74 18.10
C GLU A 218 13.60 -3.15 17.48
N ARG A 219 13.65 -4.20 18.32
CA ARG A 219 13.53 -5.59 17.86
C ARG A 219 12.20 -5.83 17.16
N HIS A 220 11.10 -5.32 17.70
CA HIS A 220 9.78 -5.40 17.07
C HIS A 220 9.77 -4.78 15.66
N LEU A 221 10.33 -3.56 15.52
CA LEU A 221 10.45 -2.91 14.22
C LEU A 221 11.30 -3.75 13.25
N LEU A 222 12.46 -4.23 13.69
CA LEU A 222 13.38 -5.01 12.85
C LEU A 222 12.74 -6.31 12.35
N LEU A 223 12.05 -7.05 13.23
CA LEU A 223 11.31 -8.25 12.84
C LEU A 223 10.17 -7.92 11.86
N THR A 224 9.49 -6.79 12.07
CA THR A 224 8.43 -6.33 11.15
C THR A 224 8.99 -6.04 9.76
N LEU A 225 10.14 -5.35 9.68
CA LEU A 225 10.84 -5.09 8.42
C LEU A 225 11.34 -6.38 7.76
N ALA A 226 11.87 -7.33 8.54
CA ALA A 226 12.32 -8.62 8.04
C ALA A 226 11.17 -9.38 7.36
N GLY A 227 10.03 -9.48 8.04
CA GLY A 227 8.83 -10.10 7.49
C GLY A 227 8.28 -9.41 6.25
N HIS A 228 8.24 -8.08 6.24
CA HIS A 228 7.80 -7.29 5.08
C HIS A 228 8.65 -7.58 3.84
N TRP A 229 9.98 -7.62 3.99
CA TRP A 229 10.86 -7.97 2.87
C TRP A 229 10.67 -9.42 2.44
N LEU A 230 10.52 -10.35 3.39
CA LEU A 230 10.29 -11.75 3.08
C LEU A 230 9.00 -11.98 2.28
N ALA A 231 7.93 -11.26 2.64
CA ALA A 231 6.62 -11.32 2.00
C ALA A 231 6.60 -10.81 0.56
N LYS A 232 7.57 -9.97 0.16
CA LYS A 232 7.72 -9.50 -1.24
C LYS A 232 8.29 -10.55 -2.20
N SER A 233 8.76 -11.68 -1.68
CA SER A 233 9.30 -12.76 -2.53
C SER A 233 8.15 -13.47 -3.26
N ASP A 234 8.34 -13.82 -4.54
CA ASP A 234 7.30 -14.46 -5.38
C ASP A 234 6.71 -15.74 -4.77
N SER A 235 7.50 -16.46 -3.96
CA SER A 235 7.07 -17.58 -3.13
C SER A 235 7.48 -17.33 -1.68
N ALA A 236 6.75 -16.43 -1.00
CA ALA A 236 7.00 -16.12 0.39
C ALA A 236 6.93 -17.40 1.26
N PRO A 237 7.99 -17.74 2.01
CA PRO A 237 8.02 -18.96 2.83
C PRO A 237 7.12 -18.79 4.06
N LEU A 238 5.87 -19.25 3.95
CA LEU A 238 4.82 -19.06 4.98
C LEU A 238 5.30 -19.43 6.39
N ARG A 239 5.92 -20.60 6.56
CA ARG A 239 6.43 -21.04 7.87
C ARG A 239 7.42 -20.06 8.51
N ARG A 240 8.26 -19.41 7.70
CA ARG A 240 9.24 -18.45 8.20
C ARG A 240 8.57 -17.12 8.54
N LEU A 241 7.55 -16.72 7.78
CA LEU A 241 6.72 -15.55 8.13
C LEU A 241 5.97 -15.77 9.45
N GLU A 242 5.36 -16.94 9.64
CA GLU A 242 4.68 -17.31 10.89
C GLU A 242 5.64 -17.29 12.09
N GLU A 243 6.87 -17.78 11.91
CA GLU A 243 7.91 -17.73 12.96
C GLU A 243 8.32 -16.29 13.30
N ILE A 244 8.50 -15.43 12.30
CA ILE A 244 8.79 -14.01 12.53
C ILE A 244 7.61 -13.32 13.23
N GLU A 245 6.37 -13.58 12.79
CA GLU A 245 5.16 -13.05 13.43
C GLU A 245 5.09 -13.48 14.90
N LYS A 246 5.34 -14.76 15.19
CA LYS A 246 5.39 -15.26 16.57
C LYS A 246 6.41 -14.51 17.42
N GLN A 247 7.60 -14.21 16.89
CA GLN A 247 8.62 -13.43 17.62
C GLN A 247 8.21 -11.97 17.82
N ILE A 248 7.51 -11.36 16.86
CA ILE A 248 6.90 -10.03 17.02
C ILE A 248 5.90 -10.05 18.18
N TRP A 249 5.09 -11.10 18.28
CA TRP A 249 4.13 -11.26 19.37
C TRP A 249 4.79 -11.47 20.73
N VAL A 250 5.93 -12.16 20.80
CA VAL A 250 6.74 -12.22 22.02
C VAL A 250 7.19 -10.81 22.46
N CYS A 251 7.58 -9.94 21.52
CA CYS A 251 7.90 -8.54 21.83
C CYS A 251 6.70 -7.78 22.39
N HIS A 252 5.50 -7.93 21.79
CA HIS A 252 4.28 -7.29 22.28
C HIS A 252 3.88 -7.76 23.69
N ILE A 253 3.94 -9.07 23.95
CA ILE A 253 3.66 -9.63 25.28
C ILE A 253 4.65 -9.07 26.30
N THR A 254 5.95 -9.09 25.99
CA THR A 254 6.99 -8.59 26.90
C THR A 254 6.80 -7.10 27.20
N GLN A 255 6.50 -6.29 26.18
CA GLN A 255 6.23 -4.86 26.33
C GLN A 255 5.02 -4.59 27.23
N GLN A 256 3.96 -5.37 27.06
CA GLN A 256 2.74 -5.24 27.85
C GLN A 256 2.96 -5.66 29.31
N THR A 257 3.66 -6.78 29.56
CA THR A 257 3.98 -7.23 30.92
C THR A 257 4.85 -6.19 31.66
N LEU A 258 5.86 -5.61 31.00
CA LEU A 258 6.70 -4.57 31.58
C LEU A 258 5.93 -3.27 31.91
N SER A 259 4.87 -2.99 31.15
CA SER A 259 4.02 -1.81 31.37
C SER A 259 3.14 -2.00 32.63
N THR A 260 2.58 -3.20 32.82
CA THR A 260 1.75 -3.54 33.99
C THR A 260 2.55 -3.48 35.30
N ASP A 261 3.81 -3.89 35.29
CA ASP A 261 4.68 -3.83 36.49
C ASP A 261 5.02 -2.38 36.92
N GLN A 262 4.98 -1.43 35.98
CA GLN A 262 5.26 0.00 36.26
C GLN A 262 4.01 0.78 36.71
N GLU A 263 2.80 0.23 36.61
CA GLU A 263 1.53 0.91 36.94
C GLU A 263 1.29 1.17 38.45
N SER A 264 2.26 0.92 39.33
CA SER A 264 2.28 1.55 40.66
C SER A 264 2.61 3.06 40.59
N GLY A 265 3.13 3.56 39.47
CA GLY A 265 3.29 4.98 39.18
C GLY A 265 2.70 5.34 37.82
N LYS A 266 1.60 6.10 37.81
CA LYS A 266 0.90 6.59 36.61
C LYS A 266 1.86 7.04 35.49
N ASN A 267 1.89 6.28 34.39
CA ASN A 267 1.85 6.81 33.02
C ASN A 267 1.56 5.67 32.05
N ARG A 268 0.30 5.58 31.58
CA ARG A 268 -0.04 4.84 30.36
C ARG A 268 0.71 5.50 29.21
N PHE A 269 1.85 4.97 28.82
CA PHE A 269 2.58 5.37 27.61
C PHE A 269 1.94 4.78 26.35
N SER A 270 0.61 4.93 26.23
CA SER A 270 -0.07 4.81 24.95
C SER A 270 -0.64 6.17 24.59
N SER A 271 -0.34 6.64 23.37
CA SER A 271 -0.99 7.75 22.66
C SER A 271 -0.57 9.22 22.88
N GLN A 272 0.53 9.56 23.57
CA GLN A 272 1.02 10.96 23.59
C GLN A 272 1.96 11.34 22.43
N ALA A 273 2.52 10.39 21.67
CA ALA A 273 3.43 10.70 20.55
C ALA A 273 2.71 11.11 19.24
N ALA A 274 1.42 10.79 19.09
CA ALA A 274 0.67 11.13 17.87
C ALA A 274 0.39 12.65 17.73
N ALA A 275 0.63 13.44 18.78
CA ALA A 275 0.42 14.88 18.75
C ALA A 275 1.58 15.68 18.12
N ASN A 276 2.78 15.08 17.99
CA ASN A 276 4.00 15.83 17.56
C ASN A 276 4.54 15.46 16.17
N GLY A 277 4.01 14.46 15.46
CA GLY A 277 4.51 14.08 14.13
C GLY A 277 5.91 13.45 14.10
N ASP A 278 6.51 13.19 15.27
CA ASP A 278 7.83 12.56 15.39
C ASP A 278 7.77 11.05 15.10
N LEU A 279 8.81 10.54 14.42
CA LEU A 279 8.90 9.14 13.99
C LEU A 279 9.33 8.24 15.15
N THR A 280 8.43 7.34 15.58
CA THR A 280 8.70 6.33 16.62
C THR A 280 8.80 4.92 16.03
N PHE A 281 9.40 3.98 16.77
CA PHE A 281 9.48 2.56 16.38
C PHE A 281 8.10 2.00 16.03
N ASP A 282 7.09 2.21 16.88
CA ASP A 282 5.72 1.71 16.66
C ASP A 282 5.06 2.35 15.44
N SER A 283 5.27 3.66 15.23
CA SER A 283 4.69 4.36 14.08
C SER A 283 5.20 3.79 12.76
N LEU A 284 6.51 3.49 12.69
CA LEU A 284 7.14 2.91 11.51
C LEU A 284 6.79 1.42 11.36
N ALA A 285 6.69 0.65 12.46
CA ALA A 285 6.27 -0.75 12.40
C ALA A 285 4.82 -0.89 11.89
N LYS A 286 3.92 0.02 12.28
CA LYS A 286 2.52 0.05 11.82
C LYS A 286 2.38 0.23 10.30
N GLU A 287 3.34 0.88 9.63
CA GLU A 287 3.36 1.00 8.16
C GLU A 287 3.47 -0.38 7.47
N PHE A 288 4.06 -1.37 8.15
CA PHE A 288 4.37 -2.71 7.62
C PHE A 288 3.70 -3.84 8.42
N SER A 289 2.57 -3.55 9.05
CA SER A 289 1.85 -4.48 9.92
C SER A 289 1.49 -5.82 9.25
N PHE A 290 1.69 -6.91 9.99
CA PHE A 290 1.38 -8.28 9.56
C PHE A 290 -0.13 -8.54 9.43
N SER A 291 -0.97 -7.80 10.14
CA SER A 291 -2.43 -7.86 10.05
C SER A 291 -2.93 -7.62 8.62
N LYS A 292 -2.15 -6.87 7.82
CA LYS A 292 -2.49 -6.50 6.44
C LYS A 292 -1.81 -7.37 5.38
N LEU A 293 -0.99 -8.35 5.77
CA LEU A 293 -0.24 -9.19 4.83
C LEU A 293 -1.15 -10.26 4.19
N PRO A 294 -1.37 -10.23 2.86
CA PRO A 294 -2.23 -11.20 2.19
C PRO A 294 -1.75 -12.65 2.34
N ALA A 295 -0.43 -12.85 2.38
CA ALA A 295 0.19 -14.17 2.52
C ALA A 295 -0.21 -14.89 3.82
N LEU A 296 -0.49 -14.15 4.90
CA LEU A 296 -0.87 -14.70 6.20
C LEU A 296 -2.39 -14.68 6.44
N ASN A 297 -3.14 -13.86 5.70
CA ASN A 297 -4.61 -13.78 5.79
C ASN A 297 -5.28 -14.81 4.88
N THR A 298 -4.97 -16.09 5.12
CA THR A 298 -5.57 -17.21 4.39
C THR A 298 -6.84 -17.72 5.11
N PRO A 299 -7.82 -18.26 4.38
CA PRO A 299 -9.08 -18.75 4.96
C PRO A 299 -8.86 -19.89 5.97
N LYS A 300 -7.73 -20.60 5.90
CA LYS A 300 -7.34 -21.64 6.85
C LYS A 300 -7.34 -21.14 8.31
N TYR A 301 -6.96 -19.88 8.54
CA TYR A 301 -6.93 -19.33 9.91
C TYR A 301 -8.29 -18.88 10.41
N LEU A 302 -9.34 -18.89 9.57
CA LEU A 302 -10.71 -18.60 9.98
C LEU A 302 -11.54 -19.88 10.24
N GLN A 303 -10.95 -21.05 9.98
CA GLN A 303 -11.58 -22.35 10.19
C GLN A 303 -11.53 -22.78 11.66
N LEU A 304 -12.59 -23.45 12.12
CA LEU A 304 -12.74 -23.85 13.53
C LEU A 304 -11.78 -24.98 13.93
N GLU A 305 -11.36 -25.81 12.98
CA GLU A 305 -10.44 -26.93 13.21
C GLU A 305 -9.08 -26.46 13.73
N GLY A 306 -8.67 -25.23 13.41
CA GLY A 306 -7.43 -24.63 13.88
C GLY A 306 -7.39 -24.33 15.38
N LEU A 307 -8.55 -24.31 16.06
CA LEU A 307 -8.68 -24.04 17.50
C LEU A 307 -8.82 -25.30 18.36
N ALA A 308 -8.82 -26.49 17.77
CA ALA A 308 -8.90 -27.75 18.50
C ALA A 308 -7.54 -28.09 19.15
N PHE A 309 -7.22 -27.40 20.26
CA PHE A 309 -5.95 -27.57 20.97
C PHE A 309 -5.92 -28.92 21.70
N ARG A 310 -5.08 -29.84 21.21
CA ARG A 310 -4.90 -31.16 21.80
C ARG A 310 -3.84 -31.12 22.91
N GLY A 311 -4.22 -30.61 24.09
CA GLY A 311 -3.40 -30.62 25.31
C GLY A 311 -2.27 -29.58 25.34
N ALA A 312 -2.24 -28.76 26.39
CA ALA A 312 -1.34 -27.63 26.56
C ALA A 312 0.15 -28.04 26.65
N GLN A 313 0.99 -27.53 25.75
CA GLN A 313 2.40 -27.27 26.05
C GLN A 313 2.57 -25.77 26.36
N GLN A 314 1.98 -25.32 27.47
CA GLN A 314 2.05 -23.92 27.87
C GLN A 314 3.47 -23.57 28.33
N THR A 315 4.08 -22.60 27.64
CA THR A 315 5.41 -22.04 27.96
C THR A 315 5.32 -20.64 28.56
N LEU A 316 4.12 -20.03 28.61
CA LEU A 316 3.90 -18.66 29.08
C LEU A 316 3.67 -18.63 30.60
N THR A 317 4.12 -17.55 31.24
CA THR A 317 3.82 -17.22 32.64
C THR A 317 2.42 -16.61 32.77
N GLY A 318 1.85 -16.60 33.98
CA GLY A 318 0.50 -16.04 34.20
C GLY A 318 0.36 -14.57 33.78
N ALA A 319 1.38 -13.75 34.01
CA ALA A 319 1.38 -12.34 33.58
C ALA A 319 1.45 -12.18 32.05
N GLU A 320 2.18 -13.07 31.37
CA GLU A 320 2.23 -13.12 29.90
C GLU A 320 0.91 -13.59 29.30
N GLU A 321 0.20 -14.53 29.94
CA GLU A 321 -1.14 -14.96 29.52
C GLU A 321 -2.17 -13.84 29.65
N GLU A 322 -2.12 -13.03 30.71
CA GLU A 322 -2.98 -11.86 30.89
C GLU A 322 -2.69 -10.78 29.84
N ALA A 323 -1.42 -10.49 29.59
CA ALA A 323 -0.99 -9.59 28.53
C ALA A 323 -1.47 -10.07 27.16
N LEU A 324 -1.28 -11.35 26.85
CA LEU A 324 -1.72 -11.96 25.58
C LEU A 324 -3.24 -11.87 25.42
N ARG A 325 -4.02 -12.15 26.47
CA ARG A 325 -5.49 -12.02 26.46
C ARG A 325 -5.94 -10.60 26.13
N PHE A 326 -5.32 -9.60 26.76
CA PHE A 326 -5.61 -8.19 26.50
C PHE A 326 -5.29 -7.79 25.05
N LEU A 327 -4.11 -8.19 24.55
CA LEU A 327 -3.68 -7.86 23.19
C LEU A 327 -4.55 -8.55 22.12
N ILE A 328 -4.96 -9.81 22.34
CA ILE A 328 -5.92 -10.50 21.47
C ILE A 328 -7.26 -9.76 21.44
N GLY A 329 -7.73 -9.26 22.59
CA GLY A 329 -8.93 -8.42 22.66
C GLY A 329 -8.81 -7.16 21.79
N CYS A 330 -7.66 -6.48 21.86
CA CYS A 330 -7.39 -5.30 21.02
C CYS A 330 -7.42 -5.64 19.52
N LEU A 331 -6.80 -6.75 19.09
CA LEU A 331 -6.85 -7.19 17.69
C LEU A 331 -8.29 -7.42 17.20
N LEU A 332 -9.12 -8.04 18.04
CA LEU A 332 -10.51 -8.31 17.70
C LEU A 332 -11.31 -7.02 17.56
N ASP A 333 -11.08 -6.04 18.44
CA ASP A 333 -11.74 -4.73 18.37
C ASP A 333 -11.29 -3.90 17.16
N GLU A 334 -10.04 -4.08 16.70
CA GLU A 334 -9.53 -3.53 15.44
C GLU A 334 -10.04 -4.26 14.19
N GLY A 335 -10.63 -5.46 14.33
CA GLY A 335 -11.12 -6.28 13.23
C GLY A 335 -10.07 -7.23 12.62
N SER A 336 -8.88 -7.34 13.23
CA SER A 336 -7.77 -8.19 12.79
C SER A 336 -7.95 -9.67 13.19
N VAL A 337 -9.09 -10.26 12.80
CA VAL A 337 -9.50 -11.62 13.22
C VAL A 337 -8.53 -12.71 12.75
N HIS A 338 -7.97 -12.58 11.55
CA HIS A 338 -6.97 -13.53 11.04
C HIS A 338 -5.74 -13.59 11.93
N GLU A 339 -5.21 -12.43 12.32
CA GLU A 339 -4.06 -12.36 13.23
C GLU A 339 -4.41 -12.87 14.61
N ALA A 340 -5.57 -12.50 15.16
CA ALA A 340 -6.02 -12.99 16.46
C ALA A 340 -6.09 -14.53 16.50
N SER A 341 -6.58 -15.16 15.43
CA SER A 341 -6.61 -16.62 15.28
C SER A 341 -5.20 -17.23 15.14
N ARG A 342 -4.31 -16.63 14.34
CA ARG A 342 -2.91 -17.08 14.21
C ARG A 342 -2.18 -17.02 15.55
N VAL A 343 -2.34 -15.93 16.30
CA VAL A 343 -1.74 -15.75 17.62
C VAL A 343 -2.23 -16.84 18.59
N CYS A 344 -3.54 -17.13 18.61
CA CYS A 344 -4.07 -18.27 19.36
C CYS A 344 -3.38 -19.59 18.97
N GLN A 345 -3.09 -19.82 17.68
CA GLN A 345 -2.39 -21.02 17.21
C GLN A 345 -0.91 -21.04 17.60
N TYR A 346 -0.19 -19.92 17.50
CA TYR A 346 1.24 -19.82 17.81
C TYR A 346 1.57 -20.12 19.26
N PHE A 347 0.70 -19.69 20.17
CA PHE A 347 0.85 -19.85 21.62
C PHE A 347 -0.04 -20.95 22.20
N GLN A 348 -0.79 -21.67 21.36
CA GLN A 348 -1.78 -22.67 21.78
C GLN A 348 -2.73 -22.11 22.86
N PHE A 349 -3.16 -20.86 22.68
CA PHE A 349 -3.92 -20.10 23.65
C PHE A 349 -5.41 -20.08 23.28
N TYR A 350 -6.27 -20.51 24.20
CA TYR A 350 -7.71 -20.44 24.02
C TYR A 350 -8.26 -19.06 24.40
N SER A 351 -8.85 -18.37 23.43
CA SER A 351 -9.62 -17.14 23.65
C SER A 351 -11.10 -17.38 23.35
N ARG A 352 -11.95 -17.08 24.34
CA ARG A 352 -13.41 -17.19 24.20
C ARG A 352 -13.93 -16.27 23.09
N ASP A 353 -13.47 -15.02 23.03
CA ASP A 353 -13.93 -14.06 22.02
C ASP A 353 -13.51 -14.46 20.61
N VAL A 354 -12.29 -14.98 20.42
CA VAL A 354 -11.85 -15.52 19.12
C VAL A 354 -12.74 -16.68 18.70
N SER A 355 -13.04 -17.61 19.63
CA SER A 355 -13.95 -18.72 19.36
C SER A 355 -15.34 -18.22 18.94
N LEU A 356 -15.94 -17.27 19.68
CA LEU A 356 -17.26 -16.71 19.35
C LEU A 356 -17.27 -16.04 17.97
N VAL A 357 -16.23 -15.25 17.66
CA VAL A 357 -16.07 -14.56 16.38
C VAL A 357 -15.98 -15.54 15.21
N LEU A 358 -15.18 -16.60 15.33
CA LEU A 358 -15.05 -17.61 14.27
C LEU A 358 -16.34 -18.41 14.09
N HIS A 359 -17.05 -18.74 15.18
CA HIS A 359 -18.34 -19.41 15.08
C HIS A 359 -19.44 -18.51 14.49
N CYS A 360 -19.42 -17.21 14.76
CA CYS A 360 -20.30 -16.25 14.06
C CYS A 360 -20.09 -16.32 12.54
N ARG A 361 -18.83 -16.30 12.10
CA ARG A 361 -18.48 -16.42 10.67
C ARG A 361 -18.89 -17.79 10.10
N ALA A 362 -18.61 -18.88 10.81
CA ALA A 362 -18.92 -20.24 10.36
C ALA A 362 -20.42 -20.46 10.19
N LEU A 363 -21.24 -19.89 11.09
CA LEU A 363 -22.69 -19.89 10.98
C LEU A 363 -23.19 -19.09 9.77
N ALA A 364 -22.67 -17.88 9.57
CA ALA A 364 -23.07 -17.04 8.44
C ALA A 364 -22.67 -17.63 7.07
N SER A 365 -21.52 -18.29 7.01
CA SER A 365 -21.02 -18.96 5.79
C SER A 365 -21.67 -20.31 5.50
N GLY A 366 -22.42 -20.87 6.47
CA GLY A 366 -22.98 -22.22 6.36
C GLY A 366 -21.94 -23.35 6.49
N GLU A 367 -20.71 -23.03 6.93
CA GLU A 367 -19.65 -24.01 7.22
C GLU A 367 -20.05 -24.90 8.41
N THR A 368 -20.84 -24.38 9.36
CA THR A 368 -21.40 -25.12 10.49
C THR A 368 -22.92 -24.99 10.60
N GLU A 369 -23.60 -26.12 10.74
CA GLU A 369 -25.02 -26.16 11.10
C GLU A 369 -25.19 -25.91 12.61
N LEU A 370 -26.31 -25.31 13.03
CA LEU A 370 -26.62 -25.05 14.45
C LEU A 370 -26.43 -26.30 15.35
N GLY A 371 -26.79 -27.48 14.83
CA GLY A 371 -26.69 -28.76 15.54
C GLY A 371 -25.26 -29.30 15.70
N LYS A 372 -24.27 -28.74 14.99
CA LYS A 372 -22.86 -29.17 14.99
C LYS A 372 -21.91 -28.13 15.61
N LEU A 373 -22.45 -27.07 16.20
CA LEU A 373 -21.65 -26.07 16.93
C LEU A 373 -20.93 -26.70 18.12
N HIS A 374 -19.81 -26.09 18.53
CA HIS A 374 -19.09 -26.50 19.73
C HIS A 374 -20.01 -26.48 20.97
N ALA A 375 -19.85 -27.45 21.87
CA ALA A 375 -20.74 -27.67 23.02
C ALA A 375 -20.91 -26.42 23.88
N ASP A 376 -19.84 -25.66 24.09
CA ASP A 376 -19.86 -24.40 24.85
C ASP A 376 -20.77 -23.34 24.23
N ILE A 377 -20.83 -23.29 22.89
CA ILE A 377 -21.64 -22.32 22.16
C ILE A 377 -23.09 -22.76 22.10
N GLN A 378 -23.34 -24.06 21.95
CA GLN A 378 -24.69 -24.62 22.08
C GLN A 378 -25.27 -24.36 23.47
N ALA A 379 -24.45 -24.48 24.52
CA ALA A 379 -24.85 -24.17 25.89
C ALA A 379 -25.22 -22.69 26.08
N LEU A 380 -24.45 -21.77 25.47
CA LEU A 380 -24.75 -20.32 25.50
C LEU A 380 -26.07 -19.99 24.80
N LEU A 381 -26.29 -20.53 23.60
CA LEU A 381 -27.52 -20.32 22.84
C LEU A 381 -28.74 -20.90 23.59
N ALA A 382 -28.62 -22.11 24.14
CA ALA A 382 -29.69 -22.76 24.91
C ALA A 382 -29.99 -22.06 26.26
N ALA A 383 -28.98 -21.44 26.89
CA ALA A 383 -29.18 -20.66 28.12
C ALA A 383 -30.03 -19.41 27.86
N ARG A 384 -29.84 -18.78 26.69
CA ARG A 384 -30.58 -17.58 26.29
C ARG A 384 -32.02 -17.87 25.86
N GLU A 385 -32.26 -19.00 25.19
CA GLU A 385 -33.63 -19.46 24.88
C GLU A 385 -34.45 -19.72 26.15
N ARG A 386 -33.80 -20.05 27.28
CA ARG A 386 -34.46 -20.29 28.58
C ARG A 386 -34.65 -19.03 29.44
N ALA A 387 -34.03 -17.91 29.08
CA ALA A 387 -34.12 -16.64 29.82
C ALA A 387 -34.85 -15.58 28.99
N PRO A 388 -36.21 -15.58 28.97
CA PRO A 388 -36.94 -14.49 28.36
C PRO A 388 -36.83 -13.23 29.24
N ASP A 389 -36.28 -12.15 28.66
CA ASP A 389 -36.32 -10.75 29.08
C ASP A 389 -36.49 -10.45 30.58
N SER A 390 -35.36 -10.29 31.29
CA SER A 390 -35.34 -9.54 32.56
C SER A 390 -34.00 -8.84 32.77
N SER A 391 -33.71 -7.82 31.96
CA SER A 391 -32.99 -6.57 32.32
C SER A 391 -32.38 -5.93 31.06
N SER A 392 -33.16 -5.08 30.39
CA SER A 392 -32.62 -4.17 29.39
C SER A 392 -31.74 -3.12 30.08
N SER A 393 -30.43 -3.35 30.15
CA SER A 393 -29.45 -2.27 30.31
C SER A 393 -29.50 -1.40 29.05
N GLN A 394 -30.12 -0.24 29.17
CA GLN A 394 -30.43 0.72 28.10
C GLN A 394 -29.18 1.46 27.55
N GLN A 395 -28.18 0.75 27.04
CA GLN A 395 -26.99 1.39 26.42
C GLN A 395 -26.70 0.99 24.97
N GLY A 396 -27.64 0.33 24.28
CA GLY A 396 -27.46 -0.09 22.87
C GLY A 396 -28.61 0.26 21.94
N ARG A 397 -29.34 1.36 22.17
CA ARG A 397 -30.40 1.80 21.25
C ARG A 397 -29.81 2.62 20.11
N ASP A 398 -29.36 1.95 19.06
CA ASP A 398 -29.30 2.55 17.72
C ASP A 398 -29.45 1.53 16.57
N TRP A 399 -29.47 0.23 16.86
CA TRP A 399 -29.49 -0.84 15.85
C TRP A 399 -30.80 -1.62 15.74
N THR A 400 -31.81 -1.28 16.55
CA THR A 400 -33.12 -1.91 16.42
C THR A 400 -33.85 -1.34 15.20
N HIS A 401 -34.17 -2.22 14.25
CA HIS A 401 -35.00 -2.04 13.05
C HIS A 401 -34.25 -1.85 11.72
N VAL A 402 -33.22 -2.65 11.40
CA VAL A 402 -32.73 -2.72 10.00
C VAL A 402 -33.80 -3.25 9.05
N VAL A 403 -34.63 -4.21 9.45
CA VAL A 403 -35.88 -4.65 8.80
C VAL A 403 -36.72 -5.27 9.93
N ALA A 404 -38.06 -5.23 9.89
CA ALA A 404 -38.86 -6.07 10.78
C ALA A 404 -38.46 -7.53 10.48
N PRO A 405 -37.84 -8.27 11.40
CA PRO A 405 -37.31 -9.60 11.07
C PRO A 405 -38.44 -10.42 10.46
N SER A 406 -38.18 -11.11 9.34
CA SER A 406 -38.95 -12.32 9.08
C SER A 406 -38.75 -13.18 10.34
N PRO A 407 -39.79 -13.50 11.12
CA PRO A 407 -39.65 -14.10 12.44
C PRO A 407 -39.01 -15.51 12.44
N ASP A 408 -38.56 -16.03 11.29
CA ASP A 408 -38.14 -17.42 11.10
C ASP A 408 -36.64 -17.63 10.81
N ASP A 409 -35.79 -16.59 10.79
CA ASP A 409 -34.35 -16.81 10.57
C ASP A 409 -33.60 -17.11 11.88
N GLN A 410 -33.47 -18.41 12.16
CA GLN A 410 -32.76 -18.93 13.33
C GLN A 410 -31.28 -18.53 13.32
N VAL A 411 -30.64 -18.39 12.15
CA VAL A 411 -29.23 -17.99 12.04
C VAL A 411 -29.06 -16.55 12.50
N VAL A 412 -29.92 -15.62 12.07
CA VAL A 412 -29.90 -14.22 12.53
C VAL A 412 -30.07 -14.12 14.04
N THR A 413 -30.95 -14.94 14.61
CA THR A 413 -31.19 -14.97 16.07
C THR A 413 -29.96 -15.48 16.82
N SER A 414 -29.32 -16.55 16.34
CA SER A 414 -28.07 -17.05 16.90
C SER A 414 -26.92 -16.05 16.76
N LEU A 415 -26.77 -15.38 15.61
CA LEU A 415 -25.74 -14.35 15.41
C LEU A 415 -25.90 -13.19 16.40
N LYS A 416 -27.13 -12.69 16.61
CA LYS A 416 -27.41 -11.66 17.62
C LYS A 416 -27.06 -12.14 19.02
N ALA A 417 -27.37 -13.40 19.34
CA ALA A 417 -27.02 -13.97 20.63
C ALA A 417 -25.50 -14.00 20.86
N LEU A 418 -24.72 -14.41 19.86
CA LEU A 418 -23.27 -14.44 19.94
C LEU A 418 -22.64 -13.05 20.04
N ILE A 419 -23.20 -12.04 19.33
CA ILE A 419 -22.74 -10.65 19.41
C ILE A 419 -22.80 -10.11 20.84
N ASP A 420 -23.88 -10.41 21.58
CA ASP A 420 -24.05 -9.90 22.94
C ASP A 420 -23.11 -10.59 23.94
N GLU A 421 -22.72 -11.84 23.69
CA GLU A 421 -21.77 -12.61 24.50
C GLU A 421 -20.31 -12.21 24.27
N CYS A 422 -19.97 -11.64 23.11
CA CYS A 422 -18.61 -11.18 22.83
C CYS A 422 -18.25 -10.02 23.75
N VAL A 423 -17.05 -10.04 24.36
CA VAL A 423 -16.49 -8.86 25.04
C VAL A 423 -15.73 -8.02 24.01
N HIS A 424 -14.83 -8.66 23.28
CA HIS A 424 -14.07 -8.07 22.18
C HIS A 424 -14.55 -8.60 20.81
N GLY A 425 -14.38 -7.82 19.74
CA GLY A 425 -14.73 -8.24 18.37
C GLY A 425 -16.21 -8.10 18.00
N ARG A 426 -17.01 -7.41 18.82
CA ARG A 426 -18.43 -7.15 18.55
C ARG A 426 -18.67 -6.49 17.19
N ASN A 427 -17.80 -5.57 16.79
CA ASN A 427 -17.92 -4.88 15.51
C ASN A 427 -17.74 -5.84 14.33
N TYR A 428 -16.79 -6.77 14.41
CA TYR A 428 -16.65 -7.81 13.39
C TYR A 428 -17.87 -8.72 13.34
N CYS A 429 -18.40 -9.18 14.48
CA CYS A 429 -19.63 -9.98 14.49
C CYS A 429 -20.85 -9.22 13.89
N ARG A 430 -20.92 -7.89 14.10
CA ARG A 430 -21.92 -7.02 13.45
C ARG A 430 -21.68 -6.91 11.94
N GLN A 431 -20.44 -6.83 11.47
CA GLN A 431 -20.11 -6.87 10.04
C GLN A 431 -20.59 -8.20 9.42
N VAL A 432 -20.32 -9.33 10.08
CA VAL A 432 -20.77 -10.66 9.65
C VAL A 432 -22.30 -10.70 9.54
N LEU A 433 -23.01 -10.24 10.57
CA LEU A 433 -24.47 -10.17 10.55
C LEU A 433 -24.99 -9.29 9.41
N CYS A 434 -24.43 -8.10 9.23
CA CYS A 434 -24.81 -7.17 8.18
C CYS A 434 -24.60 -7.78 6.78
N LEU A 435 -23.44 -8.40 6.54
CA LEU A 435 -23.13 -9.08 5.27
C LEU A 435 -24.05 -10.28 5.02
N TYR A 436 -24.41 -11.05 6.06
CA TYR A 436 -25.34 -12.16 5.94
C TYR A 436 -26.75 -11.71 5.55
N GLU A 437 -27.28 -10.68 6.22
CA GLU A 437 -28.60 -10.12 5.92
C GLU A 437 -28.64 -9.56 4.48
N LEU A 438 -27.57 -8.89 4.04
CA LEU A 438 -27.42 -8.39 2.66
C LEU A 438 -27.30 -9.51 1.63
N ALA A 439 -26.53 -10.57 1.91
CA ALA A 439 -26.36 -11.70 1.01
C ALA A 439 -27.70 -12.42 0.76
N LYS A 440 -28.49 -12.62 1.83
CA LYS A 440 -29.83 -13.22 1.73
C LYS A 440 -30.76 -12.40 0.84
N GLU A 441 -30.69 -11.08 0.96
CA GLU A 441 -31.51 -10.16 0.16
C GLU A 441 -31.09 -10.15 -1.32
N LEU A 442 -29.79 -10.11 -1.59
CA LEU A 442 -29.24 -10.14 -2.95
C LEU A 442 -29.25 -11.55 -3.55
N SER A 443 -29.80 -12.54 -2.84
CA SER A 443 -29.92 -13.94 -3.27
C SER A 443 -28.57 -14.57 -3.64
N CYS A 444 -27.52 -14.24 -2.90
CA CYS A 444 -26.18 -14.82 -3.04
C CYS A 444 -25.69 -15.42 -1.71
N SER A 445 -24.58 -16.15 -1.74
CA SER A 445 -23.99 -16.69 -0.51
C SER A 445 -23.22 -15.63 0.28
N TYR A 446 -23.11 -15.82 1.59
CA TYR A 446 -22.24 -15.00 2.45
C TYR A 446 -20.78 -15.05 1.99
N SER A 447 -20.30 -16.22 1.57
CA SER A 447 -18.92 -16.43 1.13
C SER A 447 -18.59 -15.63 -0.15
N GLU A 448 -19.54 -15.54 -1.09
CA GLU A 448 -19.40 -14.67 -2.27
C GLU A 448 -19.39 -13.19 -1.88
N MET A 449 -20.31 -12.77 -0.99
CA MET A 449 -20.43 -11.39 -0.55
C MET A 449 -19.21 -10.90 0.24
N SER A 450 -18.69 -11.73 1.16
CA SER A 450 -17.52 -11.41 1.99
C SER A 450 -16.20 -11.43 1.22
N ALA A 451 -16.15 -12.06 0.04
CA ALA A 451 -15.00 -12.01 -0.86
C ALA A 451 -14.93 -10.73 -1.70
N HIS A 452 -16.03 -9.97 -1.80
CA HIS A 452 -16.05 -8.72 -2.53
C HIS A 452 -15.44 -7.57 -1.72
N ASP A 453 -14.81 -6.66 -2.46
CA ASP A 453 -14.32 -5.39 -1.92
C ASP A 453 -15.51 -4.58 -1.33
N PRO A 454 -15.43 -4.09 -0.08
CA PRO A 454 -16.52 -3.37 0.58
C PRO A 454 -17.07 -2.19 -0.24
N GLU A 455 -16.23 -1.49 -1.02
CA GLU A 455 -16.68 -0.42 -1.92
C GLU A 455 -17.59 -0.93 -3.04
N LYS A 456 -17.32 -2.13 -3.58
CA LYS A 456 -18.18 -2.76 -4.60
C LYS A 456 -19.52 -3.17 -4.02
N VAL A 457 -19.53 -3.70 -2.79
CA VAL A 457 -20.76 -4.06 -2.09
C VAL A 457 -21.60 -2.81 -1.81
N LEU A 458 -20.99 -1.73 -1.31
CA LEU A 458 -21.70 -0.47 -1.13
C LEU A 458 -22.29 0.05 -2.43
N ARG A 459 -21.55 0.00 -3.55
CA ARG A 459 -22.06 0.37 -4.87
C ARG A 459 -23.30 -0.45 -5.23
N ALA A 460 -23.27 -1.76 -5.04
CA ALA A 460 -24.43 -2.62 -5.30
C ALA A 460 -25.65 -2.26 -4.41
N ILE A 461 -25.43 -1.90 -3.14
CA ILE A 461 -26.50 -1.44 -2.24
C ILE A 461 -27.11 -0.13 -2.77
N LEU A 462 -26.28 0.84 -3.15
CA LEU A 462 -26.73 2.14 -3.66
C LEU A 462 -27.56 2.00 -4.95
N SER A 463 -27.10 1.17 -5.88
CA SER A 463 -27.77 0.93 -7.16
C SER A 463 -29.02 0.03 -7.09
N SER A 464 -29.32 -0.60 -5.93
CA SER A 464 -30.44 -1.54 -5.76
C SER A 464 -31.85 -0.91 -5.84
N ARG A 465 -31.94 0.43 -5.81
CA ARG A 465 -33.19 1.23 -5.86
C ARG A 465 -34.30 0.82 -4.88
N GLN A 466 -33.96 0.11 -3.80
CA GLN A 466 -34.89 -0.27 -2.76
C GLN A 466 -35.30 0.91 -1.86
N PRO A 467 -36.51 0.89 -1.24
CA PRO A 467 -36.97 1.98 -0.38
C PRO A 467 -36.09 2.20 0.85
N ASP A 468 -35.52 1.14 1.42
CA ASP A 468 -34.66 1.21 2.62
C ASP A 468 -33.16 1.30 2.30
N ARG A 469 -32.78 1.55 1.03
CA ARG A 469 -31.37 1.51 0.60
C ARG A 469 -30.46 2.45 1.38
N CYS A 470 -30.91 3.67 1.71
CA CYS A 470 -30.11 4.64 2.45
C CYS A 470 -29.84 4.15 3.88
N ARG A 471 -30.84 3.54 4.52
CA ARG A 471 -30.71 2.98 5.87
C ARG A 471 -29.72 1.82 5.88
N LYS A 472 -29.81 0.93 4.89
CA LYS A 472 -28.89 -0.21 4.73
C LYS A 472 -27.47 0.22 4.41
N ALA A 473 -27.32 1.17 3.49
CA ALA A 473 -26.02 1.77 3.18
C ALA A 473 -25.40 2.40 4.44
N GLN A 474 -26.18 3.12 5.25
CA GLN A 474 -25.70 3.70 6.51
C GLN A 474 -25.24 2.63 7.52
N ALA A 475 -25.99 1.54 7.65
CA ALA A 475 -25.64 0.39 8.47
C ALA A 475 -24.35 -0.29 7.98
N PHE A 476 -24.22 -0.46 6.67
CA PHE A 476 -23.05 -1.05 6.05
C PHE A 476 -21.80 -0.18 6.21
N ILE A 477 -21.91 1.13 5.95
CA ILE A 477 -20.79 2.10 6.10
C ILE A 477 -20.27 2.10 7.53
N SER A 478 -21.17 2.13 8.52
CA SER A 478 -20.78 2.19 9.93
C SER A 478 -20.21 0.88 10.48
N THR A 479 -20.57 -0.27 9.90
CA THR A 479 -19.99 -1.56 10.28
C THR A 479 -18.68 -1.85 9.59
N GLN A 480 -18.55 -1.57 8.29
CA GLN A 480 -17.37 -1.94 7.48
C GLN A 480 -16.18 -0.97 7.61
N GLY A 481 -16.34 0.17 8.28
CA GLY A 481 -15.24 1.12 8.51
C GLY A 481 -14.69 1.75 7.22
N LEU A 482 -15.56 1.97 6.22
CA LEU A 482 -15.20 2.58 4.95
C LEU A 482 -14.64 3.99 5.14
N GLN A 483 -13.61 4.34 4.35
CA GLN A 483 -13.02 5.68 4.39
C GLN A 483 -14.03 6.72 3.89
N PRO A 484 -14.18 7.86 4.59
CA PRO A 484 -15.11 8.92 4.17
C PRO A 484 -14.89 9.38 2.73
N ALA A 485 -13.65 9.37 2.25
CA ALA A 485 -13.31 9.71 0.86
C ALA A 485 -13.87 8.73 -0.16
N ALA A 486 -13.79 7.43 0.10
CA ALA A 486 -14.35 6.40 -0.76
C ALA A 486 -15.89 6.47 -0.75
N VAL A 487 -16.50 6.64 0.43
CA VAL A 487 -17.96 6.79 0.56
C VAL A 487 -18.44 8.03 -0.20
N ALA A 488 -17.77 9.18 -0.04
CA ALA A 488 -18.12 10.41 -0.74
C ALA A 488 -18.02 10.26 -2.27
N GLU A 489 -17.01 9.56 -2.77
CA GLU A 489 -16.85 9.26 -4.19
C GLU A 489 -17.99 8.38 -4.73
N LEU A 490 -18.32 7.29 -4.03
CA LEU A 490 -19.40 6.37 -4.43
C LEU A 490 -20.78 7.02 -4.38
N VAL A 491 -21.04 7.83 -3.35
CA VAL A 491 -22.28 8.60 -3.23
C VAL A 491 -22.40 9.63 -4.35
N ALA A 492 -21.33 10.37 -4.66
CA ALA A 492 -21.32 11.33 -5.76
C ALA A 492 -21.48 10.63 -7.13
N GLU A 493 -20.87 9.46 -7.31
CA GLU A 493 -21.02 8.61 -8.49
C GLU A 493 -22.48 8.19 -8.70
N GLU A 494 -23.13 7.62 -7.67
CA GLU A 494 -24.53 7.18 -7.76
C GLU A 494 -25.48 8.36 -8.01
N ILE A 495 -25.31 9.49 -7.29
CA ILE A 495 -26.13 10.69 -7.51
C ILE A 495 -26.02 11.15 -8.96
N THR A 496 -24.81 11.19 -9.52
CA THR A 496 -24.59 11.61 -10.90
C THR A 496 -25.24 10.63 -11.88
N GLN A 497 -25.11 9.33 -11.67
CA GLN A 497 -25.73 8.30 -12.52
C GLN A 497 -27.26 8.35 -12.48
N GLU A 498 -27.87 8.55 -11.31
CA GLU A 498 -29.32 8.68 -11.18
C GLU A 498 -29.86 9.95 -11.84
N LEU A 499 -29.14 11.07 -11.72
CA LEU A 499 -29.49 12.33 -12.38
C LEU A 499 -29.40 12.23 -13.91
N LEU A 500 -28.45 11.47 -14.44
CA LEU A 500 -28.34 11.23 -15.88
C LEU A 500 -29.44 10.28 -16.39
N ALA A 501 -29.72 9.21 -15.66
CA ALA A 501 -30.76 8.24 -16.03
C ALA A 501 -32.19 8.83 -16.00
N SER A 502 -32.45 9.84 -15.17
CA SER A 502 -33.74 10.55 -15.13
C SER A 502 -33.95 11.51 -16.31
N SER A 503 -32.87 11.86 -17.03
CA SER A 503 -32.90 12.74 -18.20
C SER A 503 -33.46 12.05 -19.46
N GLU A 504 -33.18 10.75 -19.62
CA GLU A 504 -33.47 9.99 -20.85
C GLU A 504 -34.96 9.64 -21.08
N GLY A 505 -35.84 9.78 -20.06
CA GLY A 505 -37.18 9.16 -20.06
C GLY A 505 -38.42 10.07 -19.99
N LYS A 506 -38.30 11.40 -19.79
CA LYS A 506 -39.48 12.29 -19.57
C LYS A 506 -39.34 13.62 -20.32
N GLY A 507 -40.43 14.10 -20.92
CA GLY A 507 -40.47 15.40 -21.61
C GLY A 507 -40.09 16.59 -20.70
N ARG A 508 -39.35 17.55 -21.26
CA ARG A 508 -38.63 18.67 -20.58
C ARG A 508 -39.42 19.44 -19.52
N GLN A 509 -40.73 19.64 -19.68
CA GLN A 509 -41.55 20.42 -18.73
C GLN A 509 -42.05 19.61 -17.50
N LYS A 510 -42.09 18.28 -17.56
CA LYS A 510 -42.48 17.40 -16.43
C LYS A 510 -41.30 17.02 -15.51
N GLN A 511 -40.07 17.38 -15.89
CA GLN A 511 -38.86 17.14 -15.09
C GLN A 511 -38.74 18.13 -13.92
N VAL A 512 -38.98 19.44 -14.13
CA VAL A 512 -38.75 20.49 -13.11
C VAL A 512 -39.61 20.34 -11.83
N SER A 513 -40.80 19.73 -11.92
CA SER A 513 -41.69 19.46 -10.78
C SER A 513 -41.37 18.15 -10.05
N ASN A 514 -40.85 17.12 -10.72
CA ASN A 514 -40.40 15.88 -10.07
C ASN A 514 -39.04 16.05 -9.36
N LEU A 515 -38.17 16.93 -9.89
CA LEU A 515 -36.82 17.16 -9.36
C LEU A 515 -36.81 17.72 -7.93
N ALA A 516 -37.85 18.43 -7.50
CA ALA A 516 -37.94 18.92 -6.11
C ALA A 516 -38.20 17.79 -5.09
N ALA A 517 -38.97 16.76 -5.47
CA ALA A 517 -39.18 15.57 -4.65
C ALA A 517 -37.94 14.66 -4.66
N GLU A 518 -37.30 14.50 -5.82
CA GLU A 518 -36.05 13.75 -5.99
C GLU A 518 -34.85 14.43 -5.28
N SER A 519 -34.89 15.77 -5.11
CA SER A 519 -33.87 16.50 -4.36
C SER A 519 -33.77 16.04 -2.90
N GLN A 520 -34.89 15.63 -2.27
CA GLN A 520 -34.86 15.08 -0.92
C GLN A 520 -34.18 13.71 -0.86
N THR A 521 -34.35 12.86 -1.87
CA THR A 521 -33.68 11.55 -1.94
C THR A 521 -32.18 11.69 -2.17
N PHE A 522 -31.75 12.63 -3.02
CA PHE A 522 -30.32 12.91 -3.21
C PHE A 522 -29.66 13.52 -1.96
N LEU A 523 -30.40 14.35 -1.21
CA LEU A 523 -29.93 14.84 0.08
C LEU A 523 -29.79 13.73 1.12
N GLN A 524 -30.66 12.70 1.10
CA GLN A 524 -30.49 11.53 1.96
C GLN A 524 -29.27 10.71 1.57
N LEU A 525 -29.00 10.54 0.27
CA LEU A 525 -27.77 9.90 -0.21
C LEU A 525 -26.51 10.68 0.21
N ALA A 526 -26.53 12.01 0.06
CA ALA A 526 -25.41 12.87 0.47
C ALA A 526 -25.09 12.77 1.97
N LYS A 527 -26.11 12.48 2.80
CA LYS A 527 -25.97 12.29 4.27
C LYS A 527 -25.35 10.95 4.66
N LEU A 528 -25.16 10.02 3.73
CA LEU A 528 -24.54 8.72 4.03
C LEU A 528 -23.07 8.86 4.43
N CYS A 529 -22.38 9.87 3.92
CA CYS A 529 -21.02 10.19 4.34
C CYS A 529 -21.05 11.15 5.53
N GLN A 530 -20.24 10.86 6.56
CA GLN A 530 -20.10 11.75 7.71
C GLN A 530 -19.47 13.10 7.33
N ASP A 531 -18.50 13.07 6.40
CA ASP A 531 -17.86 14.29 5.88
C ASP A 531 -18.62 14.83 4.66
N HIS A 532 -19.53 15.76 4.95
CA HIS A 532 -20.35 16.40 3.92
C HIS A 532 -19.54 17.35 3.04
N THR A 533 -18.42 17.92 3.55
CA THR A 533 -17.55 18.78 2.74
C THR A 533 -16.93 17.97 1.61
N LEU A 534 -16.47 16.76 1.92
CA LEU A 534 -15.87 15.86 0.94
C LEU A 534 -16.88 15.44 -0.14
N VAL A 535 -18.13 15.14 0.24
CA VAL A 535 -19.22 14.91 -0.72
C VAL A 535 -19.40 16.13 -1.63
N GLY A 536 -19.44 17.35 -1.08
CA GLY A 536 -19.57 18.58 -1.86
C GLY A 536 -18.41 18.77 -2.86
N MET A 537 -17.18 18.47 -2.45
CA MET A 537 -16.00 18.54 -3.34
C MET A 537 -16.10 17.50 -4.46
N LYS A 538 -16.46 16.25 -4.15
CA LYS A 538 -16.62 15.19 -5.14
C LYS A 538 -17.74 15.49 -6.15
N LEU A 539 -18.86 16.04 -5.69
CA LEU A 539 -19.95 16.49 -6.57
C LEU A 539 -19.49 17.58 -7.54
N LEU A 540 -18.68 18.55 -7.07
CA LEU A 540 -18.10 19.58 -7.94
C LEU A 540 -17.14 19.00 -8.97
N ASP A 541 -16.25 18.09 -8.58
CA ASP A 541 -15.27 17.48 -9.48
C ASP A 541 -15.98 16.71 -10.62
N ARG A 542 -17.10 16.06 -10.31
CA ARG A 542 -17.90 15.29 -11.27
C ARG A 542 -18.60 16.13 -12.34
N ILE A 543 -18.78 17.44 -12.15
CA ILE A 543 -19.36 18.32 -13.18
C ILE A 543 -18.57 18.24 -14.49
N SER A 544 -17.24 18.12 -14.41
CA SER A 544 -16.38 17.98 -15.59
C SER A 544 -16.61 16.71 -16.40
N SER A 545 -17.16 15.67 -15.76
CA SER A 545 -17.47 14.36 -16.37
C SER A 545 -18.88 14.27 -16.96
N VAL A 546 -19.76 15.23 -16.64
CA VAL A 546 -21.15 15.25 -17.15
C VAL A 546 -21.16 15.73 -18.61
N PRO A 547 -21.90 15.05 -19.52
CA PRO A 547 -22.04 15.52 -20.90
C PRO A 547 -22.60 16.94 -20.95
N ARG A 548 -22.01 17.81 -21.80
CA ARG A 548 -22.35 19.25 -21.85
C ARG A 548 -23.82 19.55 -22.16
N GLY A 549 -24.56 18.59 -22.73
CA GLY A 549 -26.00 18.72 -22.99
C GLY A 549 -26.89 18.50 -21.78
N GLU A 550 -26.38 17.90 -20.70
CA GLU A 550 -27.13 17.52 -19.50
C GLU A 550 -27.15 18.64 -18.47
N LEU A 551 -27.70 19.80 -18.86
CA LEU A 551 -27.72 21.02 -18.05
C LEU A 551 -28.55 20.86 -16.75
N SER A 552 -29.56 19.99 -16.77
CA SER A 552 -30.36 19.62 -15.59
C SER A 552 -29.51 18.92 -14.53
N CYS A 553 -28.70 17.95 -14.94
CA CYS A 553 -27.77 17.23 -14.06
C CYS A 553 -26.76 18.18 -13.43
N ILE A 554 -26.12 19.04 -14.23
CA ILE A 554 -25.13 20.02 -13.73
C ILE A 554 -25.78 20.98 -12.71
N THR A 555 -27.00 21.43 -13.00
CA THR A 555 -27.77 22.33 -12.10
C THR A 555 -28.01 21.68 -10.74
N GLU A 556 -28.48 20.42 -10.71
CA GLU A 556 -28.75 19.70 -9.46
C GLU A 556 -27.46 19.38 -8.69
N LEU A 557 -26.37 19.01 -9.38
CA LEU A 557 -25.07 18.77 -8.74
C LEU A 557 -24.56 20.03 -8.02
N LEU A 558 -24.68 21.22 -8.64
CA LEU A 558 -24.31 22.48 -8.00
C LEU A 558 -25.15 22.78 -6.76
N ILE A 559 -26.46 22.54 -6.82
CA ILE A 559 -27.38 22.75 -5.69
C ILE A 559 -27.02 21.79 -4.54
N LEU A 560 -26.78 20.51 -4.83
CA LEU A 560 -26.39 19.52 -3.83
C LEU A 560 -25.02 19.82 -3.22
N ALA A 561 -24.03 20.19 -4.03
CA ALA A 561 -22.73 20.61 -3.54
C ALA A 561 -22.82 21.83 -2.63
N HIS A 562 -23.64 22.83 -3.00
CA HIS A 562 -23.90 24.00 -2.15
C HIS A 562 -24.55 23.60 -0.82
N ASN A 563 -25.53 22.70 -0.83
CA ASN A 563 -26.17 22.21 0.40
C ASN A 563 -25.15 21.54 1.32
N CYS A 564 -24.30 20.67 0.77
CA CYS A 564 -23.19 20.03 1.50
C CYS A 564 -22.25 21.06 2.15
N PHE A 565 -21.79 22.07 1.40
CA PHE A 565 -20.92 23.11 1.96
C PHE A 565 -21.63 24.04 2.94
N SER A 566 -22.92 24.27 2.76
CA SER A 566 -23.71 25.08 3.69
C SER A 566 -23.91 24.38 5.03
N LEU A 567 -24.06 23.04 5.04
CA LEU A 567 -24.13 22.24 6.27
C LEU A 567 -22.84 22.32 7.09
N THR A 568 -21.68 22.40 6.44
CA THR A 568 -20.37 22.44 7.11
C THR A 568 -19.75 23.84 7.18
N CYS A 569 -20.48 24.87 6.72
CA CYS A 569 -20.00 26.25 6.62
C CYS A 569 -18.69 26.40 5.82
N HIS A 570 -18.49 25.59 4.79
CA HIS A 570 -17.27 25.58 3.97
C HIS A 570 -17.27 26.71 2.93
N MET A 571 -16.69 27.86 3.30
CA MET A 571 -16.75 29.11 2.53
C MET A 571 -16.10 29.04 1.14
N GLU A 572 -14.96 28.36 1.02
CA GLU A 572 -14.28 28.18 -0.27
C GLU A 572 -15.15 27.39 -1.25
N GLY A 573 -15.76 26.30 -0.77
CA GLY A 573 -16.68 25.48 -1.56
C GLY A 573 -17.91 26.26 -2.01
N ILE A 574 -18.51 27.05 -1.11
CA ILE A 574 -19.64 27.94 -1.45
C ILE A 574 -19.24 28.92 -2.56
N THR A 575 -18.07 29.55 -2.44
CA THR A 575 -17.57 30.51 -3.43
C THR A 575 -17.37 29.83 -4.80
N ARG A 576 -16.77 28.64 -4.81
CA ARG A 576 -16.59 27.84 -6.04
C ARG A 576 -17.92 27.47 -6.69
N VAL A 577 -18.93 27.07 -5.91
CA VAL A 577 -20.27 26.78 -6.44
C VAL A 577 -20.90 28.03 -7.04
N LEU A 578 -20.83 29.18 -6.39
CA LEU A 578 -21.42 30.42 -6.90
C LEU A 578 -20.76 30.90 -8.19
N GLN A 579 -19.43 30.76 -8.30
CA GLN A 579 -18.69 31.02 -9.54
C GLN A 579 -19.12 30.08 -10.66
N ALA A 580 -19.20 28.77 -10.37
CA ALA A 580 -19.66 27.78 -11.34
C ALA A 580 -21.11 28.00 -11.78
N ALA A 581 -21.99 28.39 -10.85
CA ALA A 581 -23.40 28.71 -11.12
C ALA A 581 -23.54 29.93 -12.05
N ARG A 582 -22.71 30.97 -11.86
CA ARG A 582 -22.67 32.14 -12.76
C ARG A 582 -22.20 31.73 -14.15
N LEU A 583 -21.10 30.99 -14.25
CA LEU A 583 -20.59 30.50 -15.53
C LEU A 583 -21.61 29.62 -16.26
N LEU A 584 -22.26 28.69 -15.56
CA LEU A 584 -23.33 27.85 -16.11
C LEU A 584 -24.49 28.69 -16.66
N THR A 585 -24.89 29.73 -15.92
CA THR A 585 -25.99 30.61 -16.31
C THR A 585 -25.63 31.40 -17.58
N ASP A 586 -24.47 32.06 -17.59
CA ASP A 586 -24.08 32.96 -18.67
C ASP A 586 -23.71 32.22 -19.96
N GLN A 587 -23.00 31.09 -19.83
CA GLN A 587 -22.43 30.38 -20.99
C GLN A 587 -23.35 29.29 -21.56
N HIS A 588 -24.28 28.75 -20.77
CA HIS A 588 -25.08 27.59 -21.17
C HIS A 588 -26.58 27.79 -21.00
N LEU A 589 -27.08 28.14 -19.80
CA LEU A 589 -28.53 28.21 -19.56
C LEU A 589 -29.22 29.39 -20.26
N ALA A 590 -28.62 30.59 -20.21
CA ALA A 590 -29.20 31.77 -20.85
C ALA A 590 -29.19 31.70 -22.39
N PRO A 591 -28.11 31.26 -23.06
CA PRO A 591 -28.10 31.09 -24.52
C PRO A 591 -29.03 30.00 -25.05
N THR A 592 -29.32 28.98 -24.23
CA THR A 592 -30.23 27.88 -24.60
C THR A 592 -31.69 28.11 -24.19
N GLU A 593 -31.99 29.28 -23.62
CA GLU A 593 -33.32 29.68 -23.14
C GLU A 593 -33.93 28.73 -22.09
N GLU A 594 -33.09 27.99 -21.34
CA GLU A 594 -33.51 27.04 -20.29
C GLU A 594 -33.81 27.77 -18.95
N TYR A 595 -34.68 28.79 -18.98
CA TYR A 595 -35.00 29.65 -17.83
C TYR A 595 -35.64 28.90 -16.65
N GLY A 596 -36.26 27.75 -16.88
CA GLY A 596 -36.76 26.88 -15.82
C GLY A 596 -35.64 26.35 -14.92
N LEU A 597 -34.49 26.00 -15.51
CA LEU A 597 -33.30 25.56 -14.78
C LEU A 597 -32.61 26.73 -14.06
N VAL A 598 -32.62 27.92 -14.67
CA VAL A 598 -32.12 29.15 -14.03
C VAL A 598 -32.90 29.44 -12.73
N VAL A 599 -34.23 29.33 -12.77
CA VAL A 599 -35.08 29.48 -11.57
C VAL A 599 -34.80 28.36 -10.56
N ARG A 600 -34.60 27.11 -11.00
CA ARG A 600 -34.25 25.99 -10.12
C ARG A 600 -32.90 26.20 -9.42
N LEU A 601 -31.89 26.69 -10.15
CA LEU A 601 -30.57 27.01 -9.62
C LEU A 601 -30.65 28.11 -8.55
N LEU A 602 -31.34 29.21 -8.85
CA LEU A 602 -31.54 30.33 -7.91
C LEU A 602 -32.28 29.88 -6.64
N THR A 603 -33.39 29.17 -6.79
CA THR A 603 -34.20 28.69 -5.67
C THR A 603 -33.53 27.57 -4.88
N GLY A 604 -32.70 26.75 -5.53
CA GLY A 604 -31.95 25.68 -4.90
C GLY A 604 -30.76 26.15 -4.07
N ILE A 605 -30.00 27.12 -4.57
CA ILE A 605 -28.87 27.73 -3.85
C ILE A 605 -29.37 28.69 -2.77
N GLY A 606 -30.44 29.45 -3.02
CA GLY A 606 -31.09 30.31 -2.02
C GLY A 606 -30.26 31.52 -1.55
N ARG A 607 -29.07 31.75 -2.11
CA ARG A 607 -28.20 32.91 -1.83
C ARG A 607 -28.56 34.09 -2.72
N TYR A 608 -29.78 34.62 -2.57
CA TYR A 608 -30.35 35.64 -3.46
C TYR A 608 -29.49 36.91 -3.59
N ASN A 609 -28.82 37.33 -2.51
CA ASN A 609 -27.94 38.50 -2.52
C ASN A 609 -26.70 38.32 -3.40
N GLU A 610 -26.21 37.09 -3.55
CA GLU A 610 -25.00 36.76 -4.31
C GLU A 610 -25.34 36.40 -5.77
N MET A 611 -26.63 36.15 -6.05
CA MET A 611 -27.15 35.73 -7.36
C MET A 611 -28.06 36.77 -8.03
N THR A 612 -27.83 38.07 -7.78
CA THR A 612 -28.63 39.16 -8.34
C THR A 612 -28.70 39.18 -9.87
N TYR A 613 -27.60 38.77 -10.52
CA TYR A 613 -27.49 38.65 -11.99
C TYR A 613 -28.59 37.76 -12.62
N ILE A 614 -29.11 36.77 -11.88
CA ILE A 614 -30.23 35.94 -12.36
C ILE A 614 -31.53 36.74 -12.41
N PHE A 615 -31.79 37.62 -11.43
CA PHE A 615 -32.99 38.44 -11.42
C PHE A 615 -32.97 39.46 -12.57
N GLU A 616 -31.81 40.07 -12.84
CA GLU A 616 -31.60 40.96 -13.98
C GLU A 616 -31.86 40.22 -15.31
N LEU A 617 -31.27 39.04 -15.49
CA LEU A 617 -31.48 38.19 -16.67
C LEU A 617 -32.96 37.83 -16.89
N LEU A 618 -33.66 37.38 -15.85
CA LEU A 618 -35.07 36.99 -15.95
C LEU A 618 -35.99 38.19 -16.22
N HIS A 619 -35.63 39.38 -15.72
CA HIS A 619 -36.34 40.62 -15.99
C HIS A 619 -36.17 41.06 -17.45
N GLU A 620 -34.93 41.11 -17.95
CA GLU A 620 -34.62 41.49 -19.34
C GLU A 620 -35.30 40.60 -20.38
N LYS A 621 -35.47 39.31 -20.05
CA LYS A 621 -36.07 38.32 -20.96
C LYS A 621 -37.58 38.14 -20.76
N HIS A 622 -38.21 38.93 -19.90
CA HIS A 622 -39.65 38.83 -19.57
C HIS A 622 -40.09 37.48 -18.97
N TYR A 623 -39.18 36.72 -18.35
CA TYR A 623 -39.46 35.44 -17.69
C TYR A 623 -39.64 35.55 -16.17
N PHE A 624 -39.73 36.77 -15.63
CA PHE A 624 -39.87 37.03 -14.20
C PHE A 624 -41.11 36.35 -13.57
N GLU A 625 -42.19 36.18 -14.34
CA GLU A 625 -43.41 35.49 -13.88
C GLU A 625 -43.17 34.03 -13.44
N VAL A 626 -42.15 33.36 -13.98
CA VAL A 626 -41.83 31.95 -13.66
C VAL A 626 -41.39 31.80 -12.20
N LEU A 627 -40.75 32.82 -11.61
CA LEU A 627 -40.43 32.86 -10.17
C LEU A 627 -41.69 32.90 -9.31
N MET A 628 -42.77 33.50 -9.79
CA MET A 628 -44.02 33.71 -9.06
C MET A 628 -44.96 32.51 -9.14
N ARG A 629 -44.81 31.64 -10.14
CA ARG A 629 -45.69 30.47 -10.35
C ARG A 629 -45.53 29.35 -9.31
N LYS A 630 -44.39 29.25 -8.59
CA LYS A 630 -44.19 28.23 -7.52
C LYS A 630 -44.74 28.63 -6.14
N LYS A 631 -45.14 29.89 -5.93
CA LYS A 631 -45.78 30.35 -4.68
C LYS A 631 -47.31 30.46 -4.77
N LEU A 632 -47.90 30.09 -5.91
CA LEU A 632 -49.34 30.13 -6.18
C LEU A 632 -49.94 28.72 -6.30
N ASP A 633 -49.54 27.80 -5.42
CA ASP A 633 -50.40 26.67 -5.05
C ASP A 633 -50.99 26.97 -3.66
N PRO A 634 -52.25 27.40 -3.57
CA PRO A 634 -52.97 27.45 -2.31
C PRO A 634 -53.57 26.06 -2.06
N VAL A 635 -52.95 25.29 -1.16
CA VAL A 635 -53.55 24.12 -0.52
C VAL A 635 -53.35 24.36 0.98
N GLY A 636 -54.35 24.67 1.81
CA GLY A 636 -55.78 24.36 1.69
C GLY A 636 -56.03 23.00 2.28
#